data_AF-A0AAC8YY33-F1
#
_entry.id   AF-A0AAC8YY33-F1
#
_cell.length_a   1.000
_cell.length_b   1.000
_cell.length_c   1.000
_cell.angle_alpha   90.00
_cell.angle_beta   90.00
_cell.angle_gamma   90.00
#
_symmetry.space_group_name_H-M   'P 1'
#
loop_
_entity.id
_entity.type
_entity.pdbx_description
1 polymer ?
#
loop_
_entity_poly.entity_id
_entity_poly.type
_entity_poly.pdbx_seq_one_letter_code
_entity_poly.pdbx_strand_id
1 'polypeptide(L)'
;MAERPSLTSVSDEAEAVLRPKLKRGPKPKPIVEFPEPSVEDWIDPPTFPEALSLHMMRHGDSCNHLHRAIIRPGDKTDRKTIQTWAVGAKSPGTVESLAVLERIERRYRLPTGYFHAKLDRSGRAAARPAIAKLTTAERRRLAWHLPSDFSKRPKREREEILAWVRSVIIEGATDYRRFQREATQQRFSLRFPGNFGDARVRGGGCSSKVDTDEGTELACRDAPLHLQQEVGRLIAFKTSTLAPSGLLRQGMWGEETASQKLEHLGLLFGALRSPAAGEVKGLGVPIDRLCLAMLLFPSLWDWYLHWREDRRGFYTSWEINMLDFALSLARDKTGWMRQHPDLADALQPVESLISAADVDEARRDWDAVCDRFTIYALNRKKDVQRVAKVHRDPFEPILPILEAESPVGEYRKITEEILDRMPSARRYPKAAAEAVRAFLMLRFGLHLGLRQKNLRQLRFCVRGGRHSSEKQLETLKCGELRWNDLSGGWEVFIPAVAFKNASSSFFSRKPYRLLLPNLGRLYEFIDIYLVRDRQILLGGAEDPKTFFVKSAKLTTKNAAYSQVGFYDAWRLAIQRYGIYNPYTGRGAIKGLLPHGPHNVRDVLATHVLKKTGSYEQAGYAIQDSPEIVAKHYGRFFPHDKSALAAVVLNQAWET
;
A
#
# COMPACT_ATOMS: atom_id res chain seq x y z
N MET A 1 -63.07 -11.27 26.64
CA MET A 1 -64.51 -11.56 26.46
C MET A 1 -65.30 -10.44 27.08
N ALA A 2 -65.93 -9.62 26.24
CA ALA A 2 -67.12 -8.81 26.52
C ALA A 2 -67.54 -8.17 25.19
N GLU A 3 -68.46 -8.86 24.51
CA GLU A 3 -69.44 -8.35 23.53
C GLU A 3 -70.16 -7.09 24.11
N ARG A 4 -70.74 -6.12 23.39
CA ARG A 4 -71.55 -5.98 22.15
C ARG A 4 -72.01 -4.47 22.14
N PRO A 5 -72.89 -3.94 21.27
CA PRO A 5 -73.35 -4.33 19.93
C PRO A 5 -73.41 -3.15 18.91
N SER A 6 -73.79 -3.52 17.69
CA SER A 6 -74.25 -2.71 16.55
C SER A 6 -75.49 -1.85 16.83
N LEU A 7 -75.57 -0.66 16.24
CA LEU A 7 -76.83 -0.01 15.87
C LEU A 7 -76.72 0.72 14.52
N THR A 8 -77.66 0.36 13.65
CA THR A 8 -77.92 0.85 12.30
C THR A 8 -78.66 2.19 12.30
N SER A 9 -78.29 3.04 11.33
CA SER A 9 -79.09 4.00 10.56
C SER A 9 -80.19 4.82 11.27
N VAL A 10 -79.94 6.13 11.37
CA VAL A 10 -80.96 7.16 11.16
C VAL A 10 -80.47 8.13 10.10
N SER A 11 -81.38 8.41 9.19
CA SER A 11 -81.34 9.29 8.02
C SER A 11 -81.01 10.74 8.33
N ASP A 12 -80.18 11.36 7.48
CA ASP A 12 -80.14 12.81 7.28
C ASP A 12 -80.16 13.11 5.78
N GLU A 13 -81.36 13.34 5.25
CA GLU A 13 -81.57 14.23 4.11
C GLU A 13 -81.61 15.66 4.64
N ALA A 14 -80.54 16.43 4.42
CA ALA A 14 -80.55 17.86 4.11
C ALA A 14 -79.19 18.50 4.40
N GLU A 15 -78.30 18.54 3.40
CA GLU A 15 -77.55 19.74 3.02
C GLU A 15 -76.64 19.39 1.84
N ALA A 16 -77.18 19.55 0.64
CA ALA A 16 -76.40 19.56 -0.59
C ALA A 16 -75.61 20.87 -0.67
N VAL A 17 -74.53 20.98 0.12
CA VAL A 17 -73.50 21.98 -0.11
C VAL A 17 -72.67 21.51 -1.30
N LEU A 18 -72.93 22.13 -2.45
CA LEU A 18 -72.16 22.05 -3.68
C LEU A 18 -70.66 22.24 -3.41
N ARG A 19 -69.92 21.15 -3.20
CA ARG A 19 -68.47 21.16 -3.27
C ARG A 19 -68.07 21.52 -4.71
N PRO A 20 -67.27 22.58 -4.95
CA PRO A 20 -66.83 22.89 -6.29
C PRO A 20 -66.03 21.72 -6.84
N LYS A 21 -66.42 21.17 -7.99
CA LYS A 21 -65.59 20.22 -8.74
C LYS A 21 -64.25 20.91 -9.01
N LEU A 22 -63.18 20.43 -8.36
CA LEU A 22 -61.81 20.81 -8.69
C LEU A 22 -61.64 20.71 -10.21
N LYS A 23 -61.32 21.84 -10.86
CA LYS A 23 -61.07 21.90 -12.31
C LYS A 23 -60.13 20.75 -12.67
N ARG A 24 -60.59 19.83 -13.53
CA ARG A 24 -59.72 18.79 -14.11
C ARG A 24 -58.56 19.52 -14.76
N GLY A 25 -57.34 19.25 -14.29
CA GLY A 25 -56.13 19.87 -14.83
C GLY A 25 -55.99 19.61 -16.34
N PRO A 26 -55.13 20.36 -17.03
CA PRO A 26 -54.88 20.18 -18.47
C PRO A 26 -54.63 18.70 -18.80
N LYS A 27 -55.18 18.22 -19.92
CA LYS A 27 -54.95 16.84 -20.38
C LYS A 27 -53.43 16.59 -20.45
N PRO A 28 -52.93 15.47 -19.92
CA PRO A 28 -51.49 15.20 -19.91
C PRO A 28 -50.92 15.19 -21.34
N LYS A 29 -49.80 15.89 -21.55
CA LYS A 29 -49.07 15.90 -22.83
C LYS A 29 -48.83 14.46 -23.32
N PRO A 30 -49.07 14.15 -24.60
CA PRO A 30 -48.83 12.82 -25.15
C PRO A 30 -47.35 12.43 -25.03
N ILE A 31 -47.10 11.13 -24.88
CA ILE A 31 -45.74 10.58 -24.83
C ILE A 31 -45.35 10.23 -26.26
N VAL A 32 -44.49 11.03 -26.87
CA VAL A 32 -43.84 10.77 -28.16
C VAL A 32 -42.49 10.12 -27.88
N GLU A 33 -42.14 8.98 -28.50
CA GLU A 33 -40.91 8.23 -28.19
C GLU A 33 -39.64 9.06 -28.45
N PHE A 34 -39.58 9.75 -29.60
CA PHE A 34 -38.49 10.65 -30.00
C PHE A 34 -39.07 12.05 -30.25
N PRO A 35 -39.15 12.94 -29.23
CA PRO A 35 -39.64 14.29 -29.42
C PRO A 35 -38.67 15.10 -30.30
N GLU A 36 -39.18 15.83 -31.29
CA GLU A 36 -38.36 16.75 -32.09
C GLU A 36 -37.85 17.92 -31.23
N PRO A 37 -36.59 18.34 -31.39
CA PRO A 37 -36.03 19.47 -30.66
C PRO A 37 -36.60 20.80 -31.19
N SER A 38 -36.81 21.77 -30.31
CA SER A 38 -37.21 23.13 -30.68
C SER A 38 -36.10 23.94 -31.34
N VAL A 39 -34.84 23.50 -31.19
CA VAL A 39 -33.63 24.08 -31.79
C VAL A 39 -32.68 22.92 -32.17
N GLU A 40 -32.27 22.83 -33.43
CA GLU A 40 -31.38 21.77 -33.93
C GLU A 40 -29.94 21.94 -33.45
N ASP A 41 -29.41 23.16 -33.50
CA ASP A 41 -28.06 23.48 -33.01
C ASP A 41 -28.04 23.75 -31.50
N TRP A 42 -27.00 23.28 -30.82
CA TRP A 42 -26.79 23.59 -29.41
C TRP A 42 -25.31 23.66 -29.07
N ILE A 43 -25.00 24.47 -28.06
CA ILE A 43 -23.69 24.49 -27.42
C ILE A 43 -23.71 23.43 -26.31
N ASP A 44 -22.82 22.44 -26.40
CA ASP A 44 -22.75 21.35 -25.43
C ASP A 44 -22.26 21.84 -24.05
N PRO A 45 -23.09 21.81 -22.99
CA PRO A 45 -22.66 22.26 -21.67
C PRO A 45 -21.64 21.29 -21.05
N PRO A 46 -20.67 21.79 -20.25
CA PRO A 46 -19.64 20.95 -19.67
C PRO A 46 -20.17 20.04 -18.55
N THR A 47 -21.27 20.40 -17.88
CA THR A 47 -21.78 19.66 -16.71
C THR A 47 -23.06 18.88 -16.99
N PHE A 48 -23.25 17.75 -16.29
CA PHE A 48 -24.47 16.95 -16.40
C PHE A 48 -25.78 17.71 -16.07
N PRO A 49 -25.86 18.51 -14.99
CA PRO A 49 -27.10 19.24 -14.66
C PRO A 49 -27.51 20.24 -15.76
N GLU A 50 -26.53 20.96 -16.32
CA GLU A 50 -26.76 21.91 -17.41
C GLU A 50 -27.17 21.19 -18.69
N ALA A 51 -26.47 20.11 -19.06
CA ALA A 51 -26.80 19.31 -20.23
C ALA A 51 -28.20 18.68 -20.11
N LEU A 52 -28.56 18.12 -18.95
CA LEU A 52 -29.89 17.55 -18.74
C LEU A 52 -30.98 18.63 -18.86
N SER A 53 -30.77 19.79 -18.22
CA SER A 53 -31.71 20.92 -18.28
C SER A 53 -31.86 21.45 -19.70
N LEU A 54 -30.77 21.56 -20.46
CA LEU A 54 -30.77 21.96 -21.86
C LEU A 54 -31.60 21.02 -22.71
N HIS A 55 -31.36 19.70 -22.65
CA HIS A 55 -32.11 18.76 -23.50
C HIS A 55 -33.57 18.62 -23.07
N MET A 56 -33.87 18.70 -21.77
CA MET A 56 -35.26 18.76 -21.32
C MET A 56 -35.99 20.00 -21.88
N MET A 57 -35.33 21.15 -21.90
CA MET A 57 -35.87 22.37 -22.50
C MET A 57 -36.06 22.22 -24.01
N ARG A 58 -35.03 21.77 -24.74
CA ARG A 58 -35.05 21.60 -26.20
C ARG A 58 -36.18 20.68 -26.66
N HIS A 59 -36.48 19.62 -25.91
CA HIS A 59 -37.52 18.67 -26.29
C HIS A 59 -38.87 18.95 -25.58
N GLY A 60 -38.99 20.08 -24.88
CA GLY A 60 -40.20 20.52 -24.20
C GLY A 60 -40.69 19.55 -23.12
N ASP A 61 -39.79 18.80 -22.49
CA ASP A 61 -40.08 17.84 -21.43
C ASP A 61 -39.95 18.52 -20.05
N SER A 62 -41.01 18.49 -19.25
CA SER A 62 -40.91 18.77 -17.81
C SER A 62 -40.38 17.54 -17.06
N CYS A 63 -39.91 17.69 -15.81
CA CYS A 63 -39.49 16.55 -14.98
C CYS A 63 -40.57 15.45 -14.87
N ASN A 64 -41.85 15.85 -14.78
CA ASN A 64 -42.98 14.94 -14.70
C ASN A 64 -43.25 14.24 -16.04
N HIS A 65 -43.11 14.97 -17.16
CA HIS A 65 -43.34 14.42 -18.49
C HIS A 65 -42.21 13.49 -18.91
N LEU A 66 -40.95 13.87 -18.66
CA LEU A 66 -39.79 13.01 -18.86
C LEU A 66 -39.90 11.72 -18.04
N HIS A 67 -40.23 11.83 -16.75
CA HIS A 67 -40.42 10.66 -15.87
C HIS A 67 -41.43 9.68 -16.45
N ARG A 68 -42.61 10.15 -16.84
CA ARG A 68 -43.65 9.32 -17.45
C ARG A 68 -43.22 8.68 -18.77
N ALA A 69 -42.34 9.34 -19.53
CA ALA A 69 -41.91 8.87 -20.84
C ALA A 69 -40.83 7.77 -20.79
N ILE A 70 -40.01 7.72 -19.73
CA ILE A 70 -38.83 6.85 -19.69
C ILE A 70 -38.93 5.72 -18.66
N ILE A 71 -39.76 5.84 -17.63
CA ILE A 71 -39.80 4.91 -16.50
C ILE A 71 -40.60 3.65 -16.83
N ARG A 72 -40.06 2.49 -16.45
CA ARG A 72 -40.64 1.16 -16.66
C ARG A 72 -41.24 0.62 -15.35
N PRO A 73 -42.18 -0.36 -15.42
CA PRO A 73 -42.67 -1.06 -14.22
C PRO A 73 -41.51 -1.66 -13.41
N GLY A 74 -41.39 -1.30 -12.13
CA GLY A 74 -40.34 -1.78 -11.22
C GLY A 74 -39.15 -0.83 -11.02
N ASP A 75 -39.04 0.24 -11.78
CA ASP A 75 -38.02 1.28 -11.54
C ASP A 75 -38.33 2.08 -10.26
N LYS A 76 -37.29 2.36 -9.47
CA LYS A 76 -37.41 3.14 -8.21
C LYS A 76 -37.18 4.65 -8.39
N THR A 77 -36.92 5.11 -9.61
CA THR A 77 -36.59 6.51 -9.89
C THR A 77 -37.86 7.36 -9.95
N ASP A 78 -37.99 8.31 -9.02
CA ASP A 78 -39.13 9.24 -8.92
C ASP A 78 -38.87 10.55 -9.71
N ARG A 79 -39.94 11.28 -10.05
CA ARG A 79 -39.90 12.60 -10.72
C ARG A 79 -39.02 13.61 -9.98
N LYS A 80 -39.03 13.58 -8.65
CA LYS A 80 -38.19 14.44 -7.80
C LYS A 80 -36.70 14.12 -7.97
N THR A 81 -36.37 12.89 -8.35
CA THR A 81 -34.98 12.48 -8.63
C THR A 81 -34.46 13.20 -9.89
N ILE A 82 -35.23 13.20 -10.98
CA ILE A 82 -34.90 13.94 -12.21
C ILE A 82 -34.76 15.44 -11.93
N GLN A 83 -35.67 16.00 -11.12
CA GLN A 83 -35.57 17.40 -10.71
C GLN A 83 -34.26 17.68 -9.97
N THR A 84 -33.91 16.86 -8.98
CA THR A 84 -32.65 17.02 -8.24
C THR A 84 -31.40 16.82 -9.11
N TRP A 85 -31.51 16.10 -10.24
CA TRP A 85 -30.45 15.96 -11.23
C TRP A 85 -30.28 17.22 -12.07
N ALA A 86 -31.38 17.77 -12.57
CA ALA A 86 -31.39 18.99 -13.37
C ALA A 86 -30.85 20.22 -12.59
N VAL A 87 -31.19 20.34 -11.30
CA VAL A 87 -30.65 21.42 -10.44
C VAL A 87 -29.28 21.12 -9.83
N GLY A 88 -28.68 19.95 -10.12
CA GLY A 88 -27.36 19.57 -9.62
C GLY A 88 -27.26 19.23 -8.13
N ALA A 89 -28.38 19.09 -7.42
CA ALA A 89 -28.41 18.71 -6.01
C ALA A 89 -28.02 17.24 -5.79
N LYS A 90 -28.34 16.37 -6.76
CA LYS A 90 -27.93 14.95 -6.81
C LYS A 90 -27.50 14.62 -8.24
N SER A 91 -26.87 13.47 -8.44
CA SER A 91 -26.66 12.90 -9.78
C SER A 91 -26.66 11.38 -9.73
N PRO A 92 -26.92 10.72 -10.88
CA PRO A 92 -26.90 9.28 -11.05
C PRO A 92 -25.59 8.63 -10.57
N GLY A 93 -25.68 7.42 -10.03
CA GLY A 93 -24.50 6.69 -9.53
C GLY A 93 -24.73 5.21 -9.21
N THR A 94 -25.93 4.69 -9.43
CA THR A 94 -26.30 3.28 -9.33
C THR A 94 -26.54 2.71 -10.73
N VAL A 95 -26.50 1.38 -10.89
CA VAL A 95 -26.78 0.74 -12.19
C VAL A 95 -28.17 1.11 -12.70
N GLU A 96 -29.16 1.20 -11.81
CA GLU A 96 -30.54 1.56 -12.15
C GLU A 96 -30.64 3.01 -12.63
N SER A 97 -29.98 3.94 -11.92
CA SER A 97 -29.99 5.35 -12.32
C SER A 97 -29.21 5.63 -13.61
N LEU A 98 -28.15 4.85 -13.89
CA LEU A 98 -27.45 4.92 -15.18
C LEU A 98 -28.28 4.35 -16.33
N ALA A 99 -29.05 3.28 -16.11
CA ALA A 99 -29.99 2.76 -17.09
C ALA A 99 -31.15 3.75 -17.37
N VAL A 100 -31.52 4.60 -16.41
CA VAL A 100 -32.43 5.73 -16.65
C VAL A 100 -31.77 6.74 -17.59
N LEU A 101 -30.49 7.08 -17.40
CA LEU A 101 -29.78 7.99 -18.31
C LEU A 101 -29.71 7.46 -19.75
N GLU A 102 -29.36 6.18 -19.94
CA GLU A 102 -29.32 5.54 -21.27
C GLU A 102 -30.67 5.69 -22.01
N ARG A 103 -31.79 5.66 -21.27
CA ARG A 103 -33.13 5.89 -21.83
C ARG A 103 -33.40 7.34 -22.18
N ILE A 104 -32.91 8.29 -21.38
CA ILE A 104 -33.00 9.72 -21.70
C ILE A 104 -32.15 10.03 -22.94
N GLU A 105 -30.93 9.48 -23.03
CA GLU A 105 -30.06 9.61 -24.20
C GLU A 105 -30.75 9.08 -25.46
N ARG A 106 -31.33 7.87 -25.39
CA ARG A 106 -32.09 7.29 -26.51
C ARG A 106 -33.26 8.19 -26.91
N ARG A 107 -34.06 8.65 -25.95
CA ARG A 107 -35.22 9.53 -26.19
C ARG A 107 -34.82 10.79 -26.96
N TYR A 108 -33.71 11.41 -26.59
CA TYR A 108 -33.21 12.65 -27.20
C TYR A 108 -32.24 12.41 -28.37
N ARG A 109 -32.07 11.16 -28.82
CA ARG A 109 -31.13 10.76 -29.88
C ARG A 109 -29.70 11.27 -29.66
N LEU A 110 -29.26 11.31 -28.41
CA LEU A 110 -27.91 11.70 -28.03
C LEU A 110 -26.93 10.54 -28.23
N PRO A 111 -25.62 10.82 -28.45
CA PRO A 111 -24.61 9.78 -28.46
C PRO A 111 -24.68 8.92 -27.19
N THR A 112 -24.50 7.60 -27.35
CA THR A 112 -24.52 6.67 -26.21
C THR A 112 -23.45 7.05 -25.20
N GLY A 113 -23.84 7.23 -23.94
CA GLY A 113 -22.95 7.63 -22.85
C GLY A 113 -22.70 9.14 -22.72
N TYR A 114 -23.41 9.97 -23.48
CA TYR A 114 -23.29 11.44 -23.42
C TYR A 114 -23.48 12.01 -22.01
N PHE A 115 -24.56 11.66 -21.30
CA PHE A 115 -24.77 12.14 -19.94
C PHE A 115 -23.81 11.47 -18.97
N HIS A 116 -23.50 10.18 -19.17
CA HIS A 116 -22.54 9.47 -18.33
C HIS A 116 -21.15 10.12 -18.36
N ALA A 117 -20.70 10.61 -19.51
CA ALA A 117 -19.42 11.32 -19.66
C ALA A 117 -19.36 12.63 -18.84
N LYS A 118 -20.51 13.25 -18.56
CA LYS A 118 -20.64 14.53 -17.85
C LYS A 118 -20.93 14.39 -16.35
N LEU A 119 -21.06 13.16 -15.84
CA LEU A 119 -21.28 12.92 -14.41
C LEU A 119 -20.02 13.18 -13.58
N ASP A 120 -20.20 13.80 -12.41
CA ASP A 120 -19.14 13.89 -11.41
C ASP A 120 -18.62 12.50 -11.06
N ARG A 121 -17.30 12.31 -11.23
CA ARG A 121 -16.63 11.06 -10.86
C ARG A 121 -16.77 10.89 -9.34
N SER A 122 -17.49 9.87 -8.90
CA SER A 122 -17.81 9.70 -7.47
C SER A 122 -16.64 9.23 -6.61
N GLY A 123 -15.57 8.75 -7.25
CA GLY A 123 -14.49 8.05 -6.56
C GLY A 123 -14.98 6.84 -5.78
N ARG A 124 -16.16 6.31 -6.12
CA ARG A 124 -16.72 5.10 -5.56
C ARG A 124 -17.04 4.17 -6.71
N ALA A 125 -16.87 2.89 -6.48
CA ALA A 125 -17.41 1.91 -7.39
C ALA A 125 -18.94 2.03 -7.44
N ALA A 126 -19.53 1.88 -8.62
CA ALA A 126 -20.99 1.80 -8.76
C ALA A 126 -21.52 0.72 -7.82
N ALA A 127 -22.58 1.02 -7.07
CA ALA A 127 -23.23 0.05 -6.20
C ALA A 127 -23.81 -1.08 -7.07
N ARG A 128 -23.46 -2.34 -6.76
CA ARG A 128 -23.87 -3.53 -7.51
C ARG A 128 -24.64 -4.50 -6.62
N PRO A 129 -25.59 -5.27 -7.17
CA PRO A 129 -26.17 -6.42 -6.49
C PRO A 129 -25.08 -7.38 -5.98
N ALA A 130 -25.35 -8.05 -4.86
CA ALA A 130 -24.37 -8.94 -4.24
C ALA A 130 -23.99 -10.08 -5.20
N ILE A 131 -22.70 -10.18 -5.55
CA ILE A 131 -22.15 -11.41 -6.11
C ILE A 131 -22.07 -12.41 -4.94
N ALA A 132 -22.95 -13.40 -4.94
CA ALA A 132 -23.25 -14.26 -3.78
C ALA A 132 -22.05 -15.01 -3.16
N LYS A 133 -20.92 -15.14 -3.89
CA LYS A 133 -19.73 -15.88 -3.46
C LYS A 133 -18.57 -15.01 -2.92
N LEU A 134 -18.75 -13.70 -2.74
CA LEU A 134 -17.66 -12.78 -2.39
C LEU A 134 -17.83 -12.11 -1.03
N THR A 135 -16.74 -12.03 -0.26
CA THR A 135 -16.73 -11.27 1.00
C THR A 135 -16.97 -9.78 0.74
N THR A 136 -17.44 -9.03 1.75
CA THR A 136 -17.66 -7.57 1.62
C THR A 136 -16.36 -6.81 1.31
N ALA A 137 -15.21 -7.29 1.83
CA ALA A 137 -13.91 -6.70 1.59
C ALA A 137 -13.45 -6.91 0.13
N GLU A 138 -13.58 -8.13 -0.39
CA GLU A 138 -13.27 -8.44 -1.80
C GLU A 138 -14.18 -7.69 -2.75
N ARG A 139 -15.49 -7.61 -2.46
CA ARG A 139 -16.44 -6.82 -3.26
C ARG A 139 -15.99 -5.37 -3.40
N ARG A 140 -15.57 -4.73 -2.30
CA ARG A 140 -15.09 -3.34 -2.33
C ARG A 140 -13.81 -3.16 -3.15
N ARG A 141 -12.90 -4.13 -3.12
CA ARG A 141 -11.67 -4.10 -3.93
C ARG A 141 -11.98 -4.31 -5.41
N LEU A 142 -12.78 -5.32 -5.74
CA LEU A 142 -13.15 -5.65 -7.11
C LEU A 142 -13.96 -4.55 -7.79
N ALA A 143 -14.85 -3.89 -7.06
CA ALA A 143 -15.84 -2.99 -7.66
C ALA A 143 -15.20 -1.81 -8.43
N TRP A 144 -13.96 -1.42 -8.11
CA TRP A 144 -13.19 -0.42 -8.86
C TRP A 144 -12.69 -0.89 -10.23
N HIS A 145 -12.54 -2.19 -10.41
CA HIS A 145 -11.88 -2.81 -11.55
C HIS A 145 -12.85 -3.60 -12.44
N LEU A 146 -14.14 -3.62 -12.11
CA LEU A 146 -15.15 -4.25 -12.95
C LEU A 146 -15.82 -3.20 -13.85
N PRO A 147 -16.15 -3.54 -15.11
CA PRO A 147 -16.82 -2.61 -16.01
C PRO A 147 -18.26 -2.35 -15.57
N SER A 148 -18.83 -1.20 -15.95
CA SER A 148 -20.17 -0.75 -15.52
C SER A 148 -21.28 -1.70 -15.96
N ASP A 149 -21.11 -2.34 -17.11
CA ASP A 149 -22.02 -3.30 -17.73
C ASP A 149 -21.74 -4.76 -17.31
N PHE A 150 -20.83 -5.02 -16.38
CA PHE A 150 -20.42 -6.37 -15.97
C PHE A 150 -21.59 -7.32 -15.66
N SER A 151 -22.68 -6.84 -15.06
CA SER A 151 -23.86 -7.68 -14.76
C SER A 151 -24.62 -8.13 -16.00
N LYS A 152 -24.53 -7.37 -17.10
CA LYS A 152 -25.16 -7.65 -18.39
C LYS A 152 -24.30 -8.58 -19.27
N ARG A 153 -23.02 -8.78 -18.93
CA ARG A 153 -22.08 -9.61 -19.72
C ARG A 153 -22.35 -11.12 -19.55
N PRO A 154 -22.04 -11.94 -20.57
CA PRO A 154 -22.13 -13.40 -20.48
C PRO A 154 -21.38 -13.98 -19.29
N LYS A 155 -21.84 -15.12 -18.76
CA LYS A 155 -21.22 -15.79 -17.58
C LYS A 155 -19.72 -16.04 -17.78
N ARG A 156 -19.33 -16.56 -18.94
CA ARG A 156 -17.92 -16.85 -19.30
C ARG A 156 -17.05 -15.61 -19.19
N GLU A 157 -17.48 -14.50 -19.79
CA GLU A 157 -16.75 -13.23 -19.76
C GLU A 157 -16.68 -12.65 -18.33
N ARG A 158 -17.75 -12.79 -17.53
CA ARG A 158 -17.73 -12.37 -16.12
C ARG A 158 -16.69 -13.15 -15.30
N GLU A 159 -16.58 -14.46 -15.54
CA GLU A 159 -15.59 -15.32 -14.86
C GLU A 159 -14.16 -14.96 -15.28
N GLU A 160 -13.94 -14.71 -16.57
CA GLU A 160 -12.67 -14.24 -17.12
C GLU A 160 -12.22 -12.90 -16.50
N ILE A 161 -13.11 -11.91 -16.48
CA ILE A 161 -12.85 -10.59 -15.85
C ILE A 161 -12.51 -10.77 -14.38
N LEU A 162 -13.26 -11.59 -13.63
CA LEU A 162 -13.01 -11.83 -12.21
C LEU A 162 -11.66 -12.52 -11.99
N ALA A 163 -11.31 -13.51 -12.81
CA ALA A 163 -10.04 -14.20 -12.75
C ALA A 163 -8.88 -13.23 -13.02
N TRP A 164 -8.98 -12.40 -14.06
CA TRP A 164 -7.96 -11.41 -14.40
C TRP A 164 -7.77 -10.35 -13.31
N VAL A 165 -8.86 -9.78 -12.76
CA VAL A 165 -8.75 -8.78 -11.69
C VAL A 165 -8.12 -9.37 -10.43
N ARG A 166 -8.49 -10.61 -10.06
CA ARG A 166 -7.89 -11.29 -8.91
C ARG A 166 -6.41 -11.53 -9.12
N SER A 167 -6.02 -12.12 -10.25
CA SER A 167 -4.64 -12.49 -10.54
C SER A 167 -3.75 -11.28 -10.75
N VAL A 168 -4.14 -10.30 -11.58
CA VAL A 168 -3.27 -9.18 -11.96
C VAL A 168 -3.31 -8.05 -10.94
N ILE A 169 -4.50 -7.66 -10.48
CA ILE A 169 -4.67 -6.44 -9.67
C ILE A 169 -4.57 -6.75 -8.18
N ILE A 170 -5.33 -7.72 -7.67
CA ILE A 170 -5.45 -7.94 -6.22
C ILE A 170 -4.26 -8.75 -5.68
N GLU A 171 -4.15 -9.99 -6.12
CA GLU A 171 -3.16 -10.97 -5.66
C GLU A 171 -1.79 -10.60 -6.23
N GLY A 172 -1.75 -10.28 -7.52
CA GLY A 172 -0.56 -10.06 -8.32
C GLY A 172 -0.08 -11.37 -8.93
N ALA A 173 0.23 -11.34 -10.23
CA ALA A 173 0.32 -12.54 -11.06
C ALA A 173 1.58 -13.39 -10.86
N THR A 174 2.51 -12.99 -9.99
CA THR A 174 3.83 -13.62 -9.89
C THR A 174 3.83 -14.81 -8.93
N ASP A 175 4.56 -15.88 -9.26
CA ASP A 175 4.62 -17.11 -8.45
C ASP A 175 5.10 -16.85 -7.02
N TYR A 176 6.01 -15.89 -6.84
CA TYR A 176 6.46 -15.41 -5.53
C TYR A 176 5.30 -14.93 -4.65
N ARG A 177 4.26 -14.28 -5.21
CA ARG A 177 3.12 -13.81 -4.41
C ARG A 177 2.21 -14.93 -3.99
N ARG A 178 2.07 -15.95 -4.83
CA ARG A 178 1.35 -17.18 -4.48
C ARG A 178 2.03 -17.86 -3.30
N PHE A 179 3.36 -18.04 -3.39
CA PHE A 179 4.18 -18.56 -2.30
C PHE A 179 4.08 -17.69 -1.03
N GLN A 180 4.20 -16.36 -1.14
CA GLN A 180 4.12 -15.47 0.02
C GLN A 180 2.76 -15.57 0.72
N ARG A 181 1.66 -15.74 -0.04
CA ARG A 181 0.32 -15.91 0.52
C ARG A 181 0.20 -17.23 1.28
N GLU A 182 0.62 -18.34 0.66
CA GLU A 182 0.63 -19.67 1.29
C GLU A 182 1.49 -19.66 2.56
N ALA A 183 2.69 -19.08 2.50
CA ALA A 183 3.57 -18.92 3.65
C ALA A 183 2.97 -18.04 4.76
N THR A 184 2.14 -17.05 4.43
CA THR A 184 1.48 -16.16 5.42
C THR A 184 0.30 -16.85 6.13
N GLN A 185 -0.33 -17.84 5.50
CA GLN A 185 -1.39 -18.64 6.12
C GLN A 185 -0.81 -19.54 7.23
N GLN A 186 0.42 -20.02 7.04
CA GLN A 186 1.12 -20.88 7.98
C GLN A 186 1.80 -20.07 9.09
N ARG A 187 1.03 -19.71 10.13
CA ARG A 187 1.55 -18.93 11.27
C ARG A 187 2.32 -19.83 12.24
N PHE A 188 3.66 -19.74 12.24
CA PHE A 188 4.50 -20.53 13.14
C PHE A 188 5.51 -19.77 13.99
N SER A 189 5.72 -18.48 13.73
CA SER A 189 6.63 -17.65 14.54
C SER A 189 6.25 -17.66 16.03
N LEU A 190 7.24 -17.81 16.91
CA LEU A 190 7.10 -17.49 18.32
C LEU A 190 7.03 -15.97 18.53
N ARG A 191 6.42 -15.56 19.63
CA ARG A 191 6.32 -14.16 20.07
C ARG A 191 7.21 -13.92 21.29
N PHE A 192 7.80 -12.73 21.37
CA PHE A 192 8.62 -12.29 22.49
C PHE A 192 7.94 -11.10 23.20
N PRO A 193 7.02 -11.36 24.14
CA PRO A 193 6.39 -10.30 24.92
C PRO A 193 7.40 -9.68 25.91
N GLY A 194 7.68 -8.38 25.77
CA GLY A 194 8.57 -7.61 26.64
C GLY A 194 8.41 -6.11 26.36
N ASN A 195 8.93 -5.24 27.24
CA ASN A 195 8.80 -3.76 27.26
C ASN A 195 9.39 -3.02 26.02
N PHE A 196 9.29 -3.60 24.84
CA PHE A 196 9.57 -2.99 23.54
C PHE A 196 8.32 -2.20 23.16
N GLY A 197 8.25 -0.94 23.63
CA GLY A 197 7.06 -0.07 23.63
C GLY A 197 6.07 -0.33 22.50
N ASP A 198 4.87 -0.77 22.85
CA ASP A 198 3.64 -0.91 22.03
C ASP A 198 3.82 -1.43 20.58
N ALA A 199 4.94 -2.09 20.31
CA ALA A 199 5.24 -2.77 19.07
C ALA A 199 4.47 -4.08 19.10
N ARG A 200 3.17 -3.97 18.89
CA ARG A 200 2.34 -5.07 18.40
C ARG A 200 3.10 -5.69 17.24
N VAL A 201 3.79 -6.81 17.50
CA VAL A 201 4.41 -7.67 16.51
C VAL A 201 3.29 -8.24 15.65
N ARG A 202 2.80 -7.43 14.72
CA ARG A 202 2.15 -7.89 13.50
C ARG A 202 3.30 -8.27 12.60
N GLY A 203 3.67 -9.55 12.66
CA GLY A 203 4.76 -10.12 11.89
C GLY A 203 4.69 -9.73 10.42
N GLY A 204 5.86 -9.67 9.78
CA GLY A 204 6.05 -9.65 8.34
C GLY A 204 5.69 -11.00 7.72
N GLY A 205 4.40 -11.34 7.78
CA GLY A 205 3.71 -11.86 6.62
C GLY A 205 2.78 -10.74 6.15
N CYS A 206 2.72 -10.47 4.85
CA CYS A 206 1.89 -9.38 4.32
C CYS A 206 0.40 -9.66 4.64
N SER A 207 -0.05 -9.16 5.80
CA SER A 207 -1.34 -9.47 6.38
C SER A 207 -2.37 -8.46 5.88
N SER A 208 -3.08 -8.87 4.83
CA SER A 208 -4.41 -8.37 4.56
C SER A 208 -5.30 -8.71 5.75
N LYS A 209 -5.60 -7.72 6.59
CA LYS A 209 -6.69 -7.84 7.55
C LYS A 209 -8.01 -7.95 6.78
N VAL A 210 -8.53 -9.16 6.71
CA VAL A 210 -9.96 -9.41 6.76
C VAL A 210 -10.26 -9.57 8.25
N ASP A 211 -11.01 -8.63 8.80
CA ASP A 211 -11.65 -8.81 10.10
C ASP A 211 -12.71 -9.90 9.88
N THR A 212 -12.49 -11.08 10.42
CA THR A 212 -13.53 -12.09 10.64
C THR A 212 -13.42 -12.51 12.08
N ASP A 213 -14.53 -12.31 12.77
CA ASP A 213 -14.77 -12.64 14.15
C ASP A 213 -14.97 -14.15 14.31
N GLU A 214 -14.65 -14.60 15.52
CA GLU A 214 -15.09 -15.83 16.21
C GLU A 214 -14.64 -17.21 15.70
N GLY A 215 -14.04 -17.96 16.63
CA GLY A 215 -13.98 -19.42 16.60
C GLY A 215 -12.61 -20.03 16.29
N THR A 216 -11.69 -20.00 17.26
CA THR A 216 -10.96 -21.16 17.85
C THR A 216 -9.72 -20.64 18.57
N GLU A 217 -9.62 -20.94 19.87
CA GLU A 217 -8.49 -20.70 20.77
C GLU A 217 -7.23 -21.46 20.32
N LEU A 218 -6.54 -21.01 19.27
CA LEU A 218 -5.19 -21.47 18.95
C LEU A 218 -4.17 -20.70 19.81
N ALA A 219 -3.99 -21.23 21.03
CA ALA A 219 -2.97 -20.99 22.04
C ALA A 219 -1.86 -19.96 21.71
N CYS A 220 -1.67 -19.01 22.64
CA CYS A 220 -0.51 -18.13 22.71
C CYS A 220 0.81 -18.88 22.47
N ARG A 221 1.46 -18.65 21.32
CA ARG A 221 2.81 -19.15 21.01
C ARG A 221 3.88 -18.17 21.48
N ASP A 222 3.85 -17.83 22.75
CA ASP A 222 4.91 -17.03 23.35
C ASP A 222 6.14 -17.92 23.54
N ALA A 223 7.33 -17.35 23.37
CA ALA A 223 8.58 -18.02 23.67
C ALA A 223 8.63 -18.41 25.15
N PRO A 224 9.39 -19.44 25.57
CA PRO A 224 9.54 -19.74 26.99
C PRO A 224 10.23 -18.57 27.72
N LEU A 225 9.95 -18.40 29.01
CA LEU A 225 10.35 -17.22 29.78
C LEU A 225 11.87 -16.99 29.76
N HIS A 226 12.68 -18.05 29.88
CA HIS A 226 14.13 -17.93 29.83
C HIS A 226 14.63 -17.44 28.47
N LEU A 227 14.09 -17.97 27.35
CA LEU A 227 14.43 -17.48 26.02
C LEU A 227 13.98 -16.03 25.82
N GLN A 228 12.82 -15.64 26.37
CA GLN A 228 12.40 -14.24 26.34
C GLN A 228 13.39 -13.32 27.06
N GLN A 229 13.91 -13.74 28.22
CA GLN A 229 14.92 -13.00 28.98
C GLN A 229 16.24 -12.90 28.22
N GLU A 230 16.74 -14.01 27.65
CA GLU A 230 17.95 -14.03 26.83
C GLU A 230 17.85 -13.08 25.63
N VAL A 231 16.76 -13.18 24.87
CA VAL A 231 16.49 -12.28 23.74
C VAL A 231 16.35 -10.83 24.22
N GLY A 232 15.71 -10.61 25.37
CA GLY A 232 15.61 -9.30 26.00
C GLY A 232 16.99 -8.67 26.31
N ARG A 233 17.89 -9.45 26.92
CA ARG A 233 19.28 -9.03 27.18
C ARG A 233 20.04 -8.72 25.89
N LEU A 234 19.88 -9.55 24.85
CA LEU A 234 20.50 -9.30 23.54
C LEU A 234 20.02 -8.00 22.89
N ILE A 235 18.70 -7.76 22.88
CA ILE A 235 18.15 -6.51 22.33
C ILE A 235 18.69 -5.32 23.11
N ALA A 236 18.60 -5.35 24.45
CA ALA A 236 19.12 -4.28 25.30
C ALA A 236 20.60 -3.96 25.02
N PHE A 237 21.44 -4.99 24.88
CA PHE A 237 22.84 -4.85 24.51
C PHE A 237 23.03 -4.20 23.12
N LYS A 238 22.26 -4.62 22.12
CA LYS A 238 22.40 -4.09 20.75
C LYS A 238 21.78 -2.72 20.56
N THR A 239 20.83 -2.30 21.40
CA THR A 239 20.16 -1.00 21.28
C THR A 239 20.66 0.06 22.27
N SER A 240 21.48 -0.30 23.27
CA SER A 240 22.02 0.65 24.24
C SER A 240 22.85 1.75 23.59
N THR A 241 22.80 2.99 24.10
CA THR A 241 23.58 4.11 23.54
C THR A 241 25.08 3.83 23.64
N LEU A 242 25.54 3.43 24.82
CA LEU A 242 26.91 2.98 25.06
C LEU A 242 26.94 1.47 25.24
N ALA A 243 28.05 0.82 24.86
CA ALA A 243 28.24 -0.59 25.21
C ALA A 243 28.18 -0.72 26.74
N PRO A 244 27.48 -1.72 27.30
CA PRO A 244 27.47 -1.93 28.75
C PRO A 244 28.88 -2.12 29.29
N SER A 245 29.10 -1.72 30.54
CA SER A 245 30.41 -1.82 31.19
C SER A 245 30.94 -3.25 31.14
N GLY A 246 32.23 -3.42 30.82
CA GLY A 246 32.88 -4.72 30.68
C GLY A 246 32.56 -5.47 29.38
N LEU A 247 31.65 -4.97 28.55
CA LEU A 247 31.31 -5.60 27.26
C LEU A 247 31.81 -4.75 26.08
N LEU A 248 32.35 -5.44 25.07
CA LEU A 248 32.71 -4.85 23.79
C LEU A 248 31.58 -5.07 22.79
N ARG A 249 31.26 -4.05 22.00
CA ARG A 249 30.18 -4.12 21.03
C ARG A 249 30.61 -3.58 19.68
N GLN A 250 30.34 -4.38 18.65
CA GLN A 250 30.41 -3.92 17.27
C GLN A 250 29.02 -3.64 16.71
N GLY A 251 28.81 -2.39 16.29
CA GLY A 251 27.57 -1.91 15.70
C GLY A 251 26.43 -1.78 16.73
N MET A 252 25.56 -0.81 16.49
CA MET A 252 24.33 -0.59 17.25
C MET A 252 23.13 -0.88 16.35
N TRP A 253 22.09 -1.48 16.90
CA TRP A 253 20.82 -1.66 16.22
C TRP A 253 19.90 -0.47 16.47
N GLY A 254 19.28 0.04 15.41
CA GLY A 254 18.09 0.87 15.52
C GLY A 254 16.86 0.01 15.81
N GLU A 255 15.75 0.67 16.13
CA GLU A 255 14.45 0.05 16.43
C GLU A 255 13.99 -0.92 15.32
N GLU A 256 14.10 -0.52 14.05
CA GLU A 256 13.70 -1.40 12.94
C GLU A 256 14.59 -2.64 12.79
N THR A 257 15.90 -2.50 13.03
CA THR A 257 16.83 -3.64 13.00
C THR A 257 16.51 -4.61 14.14
N ALA A 258 16.28 -4.09 15.35
CA ALA A 258 15.89 -4.91 16.50
C ALA A 258 14.58 -5.65 16.24
N SER A 259 13.56 -4.97 15.73
CA SER A 259 12.28 -5.57 15.35
C SER A 259 12.44 -6.67 14.30
N GLN A 260 13.26 -6.45 13.27
CA GLN A 260 13.56 -7.46 12.26
C GLN A 260 14.27 -8.68 12.86
N LYS A 261 15.25 -8.49 13.75
CA LYS A 261 15.95 -9.61 14.39
C LYS A 261 15.05 -10.41 15.32
N LEU A 262 14.14 -9.76 16.04
CA LEU A 262 13.09 -10.43 16.83
C LEU A 262 12.20 -11.31 15.95
N GLU A 263 11.76 -10.80 14.79
CA GLU A 263 10.97 -11.58 13.84
C GLU A 263 11.74 -12.80 13.31
N HIS A 264 13.01 -12.61 12.95
CA HIS A 264 13.87 -13.68 12.46
C HIS A 264 14.05 -14.80 13.51
N LEU A 265 14.30 -14.42 14.76
CA LEU A 265 14.39 -15.37 15.88
C LEU A 265 13.04 -16.06 16.11
N GLY A 266 11.93 -15.31 16.05
CA GLY A 266 10.59 -15.86 16.21
C GLY A 266 10.28 -16.94 15.17
N LEU A 267 10.65 -16.70 13.91
CA LEU A 267 10.50 -17.68 12.84
C LEU A 267 11.39 -18.90 13.04
N LEU A 268 12.68 -18.72 13.39
CA LEU A 268 13.61 -19.83 13.58
C LEU A 268 13.16 -20.73 14.74
N PHE A 269 12.91 -20.18 15.92
CA PHE A 269 12.46 -20.96 17.06
C PHE A 269 11.03 -21.51 16.87
N GLY A 270 10.20 -20.80 16.11
CA GLY A 270 8.90 -21.30 15.69
C GLY A 270 9.00 -22.54 14.82
N ALA A 271 9.98 -22.60 13.92
CA ALA A 271 10.25 -23.78 13.10
C ALA A 271 10.75 -24.95 13.94
N LEU A 272 11.68 -24.72 14.88
CA LEU A 272 12.16 -25.74 15.80
C LEU A 272 11.04 -26.32 16.66
N ARG A 273 10.16 -25.47 17.20
CA ARG A 273 9.04 -25.88 18.05
C ARG A 273 7.94 -26.64 17.31
N SER A 274 7.72 -26.31 16.04
CA SER A 274 6.59 -26.85 15.28
C SER A 274 6.73 -28.36 15.08
N PRO A 275 5.64 -29.14 15.13
CA PRO A 275 5.71 -30.59 15.00
C PRO A 275 6.10 -31.03 13.58
N ALA A 276 6.82 -32.15 13.48
CA ALA A 276 7.25 -32.74 12.21
C ALA A 276 6.08 -33.20 11.33
N ALA A 277 5.02 -33.73 11.94
CA ALA A 277 3.81 -34.15 11.22
C ALA A 277 2.86 -32.99 10.87
N GLY A 278 3.14 -31.76 11.34
CA GLY A 278 2.30 -30.60 11.08
C GLY A 278 2.56 -29.97 9.71
N GLU A 279 1.70 -29.01 9.32
CA GLU A 279 1.84 -28.25 8.06
C GLU A 279 3.20 -27.50 7.96
N VAL A 280 3.77 -27.14 9.10
CA VAL A 280 5.09 -26.48 9.17
C VAL A 280 6.23 -27.46 8.92
N LYS A 281 6.00 -28.77 9.16
CA LYS A 281 7.02 -29.83 9.17
C LYS A 281 8.26 -29.43 9.98
N GLY A 282 8.04 -28.91 11.19
CA GLY A 282 9.13 -28.44 12.06
C GLY A 282 9.85 -29.60 12.75
N LEU A 283 10.78 -29.31 13.65
CA LEU A 283 11.55 -30.37 14.32
C LEU A 283 10.81 -30.99 15.51
N GLY A 284 9.91 -30.26 16.15
CA GLY A 284 9.16 -30.72 17.32
C GLY A 284 9.91 -30.57 18.65
N VAL A 285 10.90 -29.67 18.73
CA VAL A 285 11.67 -29.44 19.97
C VAL A 285 10.73 -29.01 21.11
N PRO A 286 10.84 -29.61 22.31
CA PRO A 286 10.08 -29.17 23.49
C PRO A 286 10.32 -27.69 23.82
N ILE A 287 9.27 -26.98 24.25
CA ILE A 287 9.33 -25.52 24.43
C ILE A 287 10.34 -25.09 25.49
N ASP A 288 10.51 -25.88 26.54
CA ASP A 288 11.43 -25.71 27.66
C ASP A 288 12.90 -25.87 27.25
N ARG A 289 13.19 -26.54 26.12
CA ARG A 289 14.56 -26.75 25.62
C ARG A 289 15.06 -25.67 24.66
N LEU A 290 14.23 -24.70 24.30
CA LEU A 290 14.61 -23.64 23.36
C LEU A 290 15.44 -22.57 24.06
N CYS A 291 16.70 -22.38 23.67
CA CYS A 291 17.56 -21.29 24.18
C CYS A 291 18.44 -20.70 23.05
N LEU A 292 19.00 -19.51 23.26
CA LEU A 292 19.87 -18.84 22.29
C LEU A 292 21.17 -19.62 22.05
N ALA A 293 21.71 -20.29 23.07
CA ALA A 293 22.94 -21.08 22.98
C ALA A 293 22.90 -22.13 21.85
N MET A 294 21.71 -22.65 21.52
CA MET A 294 21.53 -23.59 20.41
C MET A 294 22.06 -23.05 19.07
N LEU A 295 22.06 -21.73 18.86
CA LEU A 295 22.50 -21.10 17.62
C LEU A 295 24.01 -21.24 17.35
N LEU A 296 24.79 -21.71 18.34
CA LEU A 296 26.21 -21.99 18.16
C LEU A 296 26.50 -23.42 17.67
N PHE A 297 25.49 -24.26 17.49
CA PHE A 297 25.69 -25.66 17.10
C PHE A 297 25.48 -25.86 15.60
N PRO A 298 26.49 -26.39 14.86
CA PRO A 298 26.39 -26.65 13.43
C PRO A 298 25.16 -27.46 13.01
N SER A 299 24.82 -28.52 13.75
CA SER A 299 23.71 -29.42 13.45
C SER A 299 22.36 -28.70 13.38
N LEU A 300 22.15 -27.65 14.18
CA LEU A 300 20.95 -26.81 14.12
C LEU A 300 20.85 -26.10 12.77
N TRP A 301 21.96 -25.57 12.28
CA TRP A 301 22.01 -24.85 11.02
C TRP A 301 21.91 -25.80 9.83
N ASP A 302 22.52 -26.98 9.91
CA ASP A 302 22.32 -28.03 8.93
C ASP A 302 20.83 -28.37 8.82
N TRP A 303 20.16 -28.68 9.93
CA TRP A 303 18.72 -28.92 9.91
C TRP A 303 17.92 -27.73 9.38
N TYR A 304 18.17 -26.53 9.90
CA TYR A 304 17.39 -25.34 9.56
C TYR A 304 17.53 -24.95 8.09
N LEU A 305 18.74 -25.08 7.51
CA LEU A 305 18.98 -24.81 6.10
C LEU A 305 18.26 -25.83 5.21
N HIS A 306 18.40 -27.13 5.47
CA HIS A 306 17.67 -28.17 4.72
C HIS A 306 16.16 -27.99 4.85
N TRP A 307 15.64 -27.73 6.06
CA TRP A 307 14.22 -27.46 6.27
C TRP A 307 13.71 -26.27 5.45
N ARG A 308 14.50 -25.19 5.35
CA ARG A 308 14.15 -24.03 4.51
C ARG A 308 14.16 -24.38 3.02
N GLU A 309 15.13 -25.19 2.59
CA GLU A 309 15.22 -25.70 1.24
C GLU A 309 14.03 -26.60 0.90
N ASP A 310 13.68 -27.59 1.73
CA ASP A 310 12.53 -28.46 1.49
C ASP A 310 11.21 -27.69 1.42
N ARG A 311 11.07 -26.65 2.26
CA ARG A 311 9.86 -25.84 2.33
C ARG A 311 9.71 -24.85 1.17
N ARG A 312 10.82 -24.35 0.61
CA ARG A 312 10.81 -23.33 -0.46
C ARG A 312 11.18 -23.90 -1.84
N GLY A 313 11.96 -24.98 -1.87
CA GLY A 313 12.61 -25.58 -3.03
C GLY A 313 14.02 -25.04 -3.34
N PHE A 314 14.52 -24.02 -2.63
CA PHE A 314 15.85 -23.42 -2.87
C PHE A 314 16.27 -22.41 -1.78
N TYR A 315 17.57 -22.12 -1.71
CA TYR A 315 18.16 -21.09 -0.84
C TYR A 315 18.02 -19.67 -1.38
N THR A 316 17.97 -18.68 -0.49
CA THR A 316 17.95 -17.24 -0.84
C THR A 316 18.93 -16.45 0.02
N SER A 317 18.99 -15.12 -0.19
CA SER A 317 19.71 -14.21 0.69
C SER A 317 19.22 -14.22 2.15
N TRP A 318 18.03 -14.74 2.44
CA TRP A 318 17.54 -14.91 3.80
C TRP A 318 18.46 -15.79 4.64
N GLU A 319 18.81 -16.97 4.12
CA GLU A 319 19.62 -17.96 4.84
C GLU A 319 21.03 -17.41 5.10
N ILE A 320 21.61 -16.72 4.11
CA ILE A 320 22.88 -15.98 4.24
C ILE A 320 22.79 -14.94 5.36
N ASN A 321 21.72 -14.14 5.40
CA ASN A 321 21.52 -13.10 6.42
C ASN A 321 21.30 -13.67 7.83
N MET A 322 20.76 -14.90 7.94
CA MET A 322 20.61 -15.59 9.22
C MET A 322 21.96 -16.11 9.74
N LEU A 323 22.78 -16.69 8.86
CA LEU A 323 24.15 -17.09 9.20
C LEU A 323 24.99 -15.86 9.61
N ASP A 324 24.92 -14.76 8.86
CA ASP A 324 25.59 -13.50 9.20
C ASP A 324 25.13 -12.93 10.55
N PHE A 325 23.85 -13.09 10.85
CA PHE A 325 23.32 -12.70 12.15
C PHE A 325 23.95 -13.53 13.27
N ALA A 326 23.94 -14.85 13.16
CA ALA A 326 24.53 -15.73 14.16
C ALA A 326 26.05 -15.54 14.30
N LEU A 327 26.77 -15.39 13.19
CA LEU A 327 28.20 -15.01 13.16
C LEU A 327 28.46 -13.73 13.96
N SER A 328 27.58 -12.73 13.84
CA SER A 328 27.72 -11.47 14.58
C SER A 328 27.56 -11.62 16.10
N LEU A 329 26.94 -12.72 16.56
CA LEU A 329 26.75 -13.03 17.98
C LEU A 329 27.90 -13.86 18.56
N ALA A 330 28.56 -14.69 17.74
CA ALA A 330 29.71 -15.51 18.15
C ALA A 330 31.08 -14.84 17.96
N ARG A 331 31.11 -13.67 17.30
CA ARG A 331 32.33 -12.95 16.92
C ARG A 331 33.29 -12.77 18.10
N ASP A 332 34.58 -12.97 17.83
CA ASP A 332 35.66 -12.72 18.79
C ASP A 332 35.53 -11.33 19.43
N LYS A 333 35.70 -11.30 20.77
CA LYS A 333 35.60 -10.16 21.69
C LYS A 333 34.28 -9.40 21.74
N THR A 334 33.55 -9.28 20.63
CA THR A 334 32.43 -8.33 20.46
C THR A 334 31.07 -8.99 20.25
N GLY A 335 31.06 -10.31 20.02
CA GLY A 335 29.87 -11.11 19.91
C GLY A 335 29.15 -11.19 21.26
N TRP A 336 27.83 -11.03 21.24
CA TRP A 336 27.05 -11.06 22.48
C TRP A 336 27.07 -12.46 23.12
N MET A 337 26.84 -13.52 22.34
CA MET A 337 26.87 -14.90 22.88
C MET A 337 28.25 -15.26 23.41
N ARG A 338 29.34 -14.86 22.72
CA ARG A 338 30.71 -15.11 23.19
C ARG A 338 30.99 -14.47 24.56
N GLN A 339 30.43 -13.29 24.83
CA GLN A 339 30.61 -12.59 26.12
C GLN A 339 29.66 -13.07 27.23
N HIS A 340 28.80 -14.06 26.96
CA HIS A 340 27.81 -14.59 27.89
C HIS A 340 27.89 -16.12 27.99
N PRO A 341 28.95 -16.67 28.61
CA PRO A 341 29.10 -18.11 28.82
C PRO A 341 28.01 -18.71 29.74
N ASP A 342 27.31 -17.87 30.53
CA ASP A 342 26.14 -18.26 31.33
C ASP A 342 25.01 -18.88 30.50
N LEU A 343 25.00 -18.63 29.18
CA LEU A 343 24.02 -19.23 28.26
C LEU A 343 24.18 -20.77 28.15
N ALA A 344 25.35 -21.33 28.49
CA ALA A 344 25.56 -22.78 28.52
C ALA A 344 24.71 -23.49 29.59
N ASP A 345 24.30 -22.79 30.64
CA ASP A 345 23.51 -23.36 31.73
C ASP A 345 22.09 -23.72 31.28
N ALA A 346 21.54 -22.93 30.34
CA ALA A 346 20.22 -23.16 29.75
C ALA A 346 20.22 -24.25 28.66
N LEU A 347 21.40 -24.73 28.24
CA LEU A 347 21.52 -25.72 27.19
C LEU A 347 21.13 -27.12 27.71
N GLN A 348 20.27 -27.81 26.95
CA GLN A 348 19.87 -29.18 27.23
C GLN A 348 20.06 -30.05 25.98
N PRO A 349 20.27 -31.38 26.13
CA PRO A 349 20.33 -32.27 24.99
C PRO A 349 19.04 -32.22 24.16
N VAL A 350 19.19 -32.11 22.85
CA VAL A 350 18.10 -32.15 21.87
C VAL A 350 18.47 -33.18 20.84
N GLU A 351 17.66 -34.24 20.74
CA GLU A 351 17.89 -35.34 19.80
C GLU A 351 18.15 -34.80 18.39
N SER A 352 19.15 -35.38 17.72
CA SER A 352 19.64 -34.99 16.38
C SER A 352 20.29 -33.60 16.23
N LEU A 353 20.23 -32.72 17.24
CA LEU A 353 20.84 -31.39 17.19
C LEU A 353 22.01 -31.19 18.15
N ILE A 354 21.83 -31.56 19.42
CA ILE A 354 22.76 -31.24 20.51
C ILE A 354 22.85 -32.45 21.43
N SER A 355 24.01 -33.10 21.48
CA SER A 355 24.27 -34.25 22.34
C SER A 355 24.57 -33.84 23.79
N ALA A 356 24.59 -34.81 24.72
CA ALA A 356 25.05 -34.54 26.09
C ALA A 356 26.52 -34.09 26.13
N ALA A 357 27.37 -34.67 25.29
CA ALA A 357 28.78 -34.29 25.18
C ALA A 357 28.96 -32.85 24.71
N ASP A 358 28.11 -32.39 23.77
CA ASP A 358 28.07 -31.01 23.31
C ASP A 358 27.74 -30.03 24.46
N VAL A 359 26.81 -30.41 25.33
CA VAL A 359 26.43 -29.62 26.51
C VAL A 359 27.58 -29.53 27.50
N ASP A 360 28.22 -30.66 27.80
CA ASP A 360 29.35 -30.71 28.72
C ASP A 360 30.56 -29.94 28.18
N GLU A 361 30.80 -29.98 26.87
CA GLU A 361 31.85 -29.20 26.23
C GLU A 361 31.55 -27.70 26.30
N ALA A 362 30.31 -27.29 26.02
CA ALA A 362 29.93 -25.87 26.09
C ALA A 362 30.07 -25.28 27.49
N ARG A 363 29.80 -26.06 28.53
CA ARG A 363 30.03 -25.65 29.93
C ARG A 363 31.50 -25.58 30.30
N ARG A 364 32.35 -26.38 29.63
CA ARG A 364 33.79 -26.44 29.90
C ARG A 364 34.58 -25.37 29.16
N ASP A 365 34.30 -25.18 27.88
CA ASP A 365 35.04 -24.29 26.99
C ASP A 365 34.09 -23.63 25.96
N TRP A 366 33.44 -22.57 26.42
CA TRP A 366 32.50 -21.78 25.62
C TRP A 366 33.17 -21.06 24.45
N ASP A 367 34.41 -20.61 24.63
CA ASP A 367 35.16 -19.91 23.59
C ASP A 367 35.47 -20.83 22.42
N ALA A 368 35.86 -22.08 22.68
CA ALA A 368 36.08 -23.08 21.64
C ALA A 368 34.78 -23.42 20.88
N VAL A 369 33.62 -23.49 21.55
CA VAL A 369 32.32 -23.66 20.87
C VAL A 369 32.07 -22.50 19.90
N CYS A 370 32.27 -21.26 20.33
CA CYS A 370 32.10 -20.07 19.49
C CYS A 370 33.07 -20.05 18.29
N ASP A 371 34.31 -20.53 18.46
CA ASP A 371 35.29 -20.58 17.38
C ASP A 371 34.94 -21.64 16.33
N ARG A 372 34.59 -22.86 16.78
CA ARG A 372 34.10 -23.92 15.88
C ARG A 372 32.88 -23.48 15.09
N PHE A 373 31.93 -22.84 15.76
CA PHE A 373 30.76 -22.28 15.10
C PHE A 373 31.12 -21.23 14.05
N THR A 374 32.05 -20.32 14.38
CA THR A 374 32.47 -19.25 13.46
C THR A 374 33.09 -19.83 12.19
N ILE A 375 33.95 -20.85 12.33
CA ILE A 375 34.54 -21.57 11.18
C ILE A 375 33.44 -22.22 10.33
N TYR A 376 32.53 -22.96 10.96
CA TYR A 376 31.41 -23.60 10.26
C TYR A 376 30.57 -22.57 9.50
N ALA A 377 30.10 -21.51 10.17
CA ALA A 377 29.15 -20.57 9.59
C ALA A 377 29.78 -19.74 8.47
N LEU A 378 31.07 -19.40 8.54
CA LEU A 378 31.80 -18.73 7.45
C LEU A 378 31.88 -19.59 6.19
N ASN A 379 32.15 -20.89 6.34
CA ASN A 379 32.20 -21.83 5.21
C ASN A 379 30.80 -22.08 4.66
N ARG A 380 29.84 -22.41 5.53
CA ARG A 380 28.46 -22.69 5.12
C ARG A 380 27.80 -21.50 4.44
N LYS A 381 28.10 -20.28 4.88
CA LYS A 381 27.65 -19.05 4.22
C LYS A 381 28.11 -19.00 2.75
N LYS A 382 29.37 -19.34 2.46
CA LYS A 382 29.91 -19.36 1.08
C LYS A 382 29.23 -20.43 0.24
N ASP A 383 28.95 -21.60 0.81
CA ASP A 383 28.24 -22.67 0.10
C ASP A 383 26.82 -22.24 -0.26
N VAL A 384 26.07 -21.72 0.71
CA VAL A 384 24.72 -21.17 0.47
C VAL A 384 24.76 -20.03 -0.55
N GLN A 385 25.77 -19.15 -0.50
CA GLN A 385 25.95 -18.07 -1.48
C GLN A 385 26.09 -18.56 -2.93
N ARG A 386 26.72 -19.72 -3.16
CA ARG A 386 26.91 -20.29 -4.50
C ARG A 386 25.61 -20.85 -5.09
N VAL A 387 24.73 -21.37 -4.24
CA VAL A 387 23.48 -22.04 -4.67
C VAL A 387 22.23 -21.17 -4.48
N ALA A 388 22.33 -20.06 -3.75
CA ALA A 388 21.21 -19.18 -3.48
C ALA A 388 20.66 -18.56 -4.77
N LYS A 389 19.36 -18.68 -4.95
CA LYS A 389 18.63 -18.11 -6.09
C LYS A 389 17.88 -16.86 -5.65
N VAL A 390 17.73 -15.94 -6.60
CA VAL A 390 16.83 -14.80 -6.44
C VAL A 390 15.41 -15.31 -6.66
N HIS A 391 14.61 -15.39 -5.59
CA HIS A 391 13.24 -15.90 -5.66
C HIS A 391 12.36 -15.11 -6.65
N ARG A 392 12.62 -13.80 -6.77
CA ARG A 392 11.86 -12.92 -7.65
C ARG A 392 12.79 -11.84 -8.19
N ASP A 393 12.70 -11.57 -9.48
CA ASP A 393 13.24 -10.32 -10.01
C ASP A 393 12.52 -9.14 -9.31
N PRO A 394 13.22 -8.33 -8.50
CA PRO A 394 12.60 -7.21 -7.82
C PRO A 394 11.94 -6.22 -8.79
N PHE A 395 12.42 -6.17 -10.03
CA PHE A 395 11.97 -5.26 -11.08
C PHE A 395 10.77 -5.77 -11.89
N GLU A 396 10.47 -7.07 -11.88
CA GLU A 396 9.40 -7.67 -12.71
C GLU A 396 8.08 -6.86 -12.66
N PRO A 397 7.57 -6.42 -11.50
CA PRO A 397 6.31 -5.64 -11.47
C PRO A 397 6.33 -4.27 -12.14
N ILE A 398 7.51 -3.73 -12.39
CA ILE A 398 7.71 -2.41 -13.01
C ILE A 398 8.51 -2.51 -14.30
N LEU A 399 8.75 -3.72 -14.82
CA LEU A 399 9.56 -3.92 -16.02
C LEU A 399 9.04 -3.11 -17.22
N PRO A 400 7.72 -3.01 -17.50
CA PRO A 400 7.21 -2.15 -18.57
C PRO A 400 7.60 -0.67 -18.44
N ILE A 401 7.85 -0.21 -17.22
CA ILE A 401 8.32 1.17 -16.94
C ILE A 401 9.82 1.27 -17.15
N LEU A 402 10.58 0.30 -16.63
CA LEU A 402 12.04 0.31 -16.72
C LEU A 402 12.54 0.09 -18.14
N GLU A 403 11.78 -0.61 -18.98
CA GLU A 403 12.10 -0.83 -20.39
C GLU A 403 11.81 0.41 -21.25
N ALA A 404 10.87 1.26 -20.86
CA ALA A 404 10.57 2.51 -21.57
C ALA A 404 11.81 3.43 -21.70
N GLU A 405 11.83 4.24 -22.76
CA GLU A 405 12.91 5.22 -22.99
C GLU A 405 13.02 6.25 -21.86
N SER A 406 11.88 6.61 -21.28
CA SER A 406 11.78 7.53 -20.15
C SER A 406 11.03 6.88 -19.00
N PRO A 407 11.71 6.11 -18.12
CA PRO A 407 11.02 5.42 -17.02
C PRO A 407 10.26 6.38 -16.09
N VAL A 408 10.83 7.55 -15.77
CA VAL A 408 10.13 8.60 -14.99
C VAL A 408 8.93 9.16 -15.77
N GLY A 409 9.06 9.38 -17.08
CA GLY A 409 7.96 9.82 -17.93
C GLY A 409 6.81 8.81 -18.00
N GLU A 410 7.14 7.52 -18.12
CA GLU A 410 6.16 6.44 -18.14
C GLU A 410 5.44 6.34 -16.78
N TYR A 411 6.16 6.40 -15.67
CA TYR A 411 5.56 6.41 -14.32
C TYR A 411 4.71 7.66 -14.06
N ARG A 412 5.08 8.83 -14.64
CA ARG A 412 4.34 10.08 -14.51
C ARG A 412 2.89 9.95 -15.00
N LYS A 413 2.63 9.12 -16.01
CA LYS A 413 1.27 8.85 -16.53
C LYS A 413 0.31 8.37 -15.45
N ILE A 414 0.81 7.67 -14.43
CA ILE A 414 0.01 7.24 -13.27
C ILE A 414 -0.52 8.45 -12.50
N THR A 415 0.30 9.50 -12.33
CA THR A 415 -0.12 10.72 -11.63
C THR A 415 -1.10 11.56 -12.44
N GLU A 416 -0.98 11.54 -13.77
CA GLU A 416 -1.95 12.16 -14.69
C GLU A 416 -3.30 11.44 -14.62
N GLU A 417 -3.31 10.11 -14.69
CA GLU A 417 -4.53 9.30 -14.54
C GLU A 417 -5.22 9.53 -13.18
N ILE A 418 -4.47 9.76 -12.09
CA ILE A 418 -5.06 10.13 -10.78
C ILE A 418 -5.81 11.45 -10.88
N LEU A 419 -5.20 12.48 -11.49
CA LEU A 419 -5.81 13.80 -11.59
C LEU A 419 -7.01 13.79 -12.52
N ASP A 420 -6.89 13.11 -13.67
CA ASP A 420 -7.99 12.97 -14.62
C ASP A 420 -9.17 12.28 -13.94
N ARG A 421 -8.92 11.19 -13.21
CA ARG A 421 -9.96 10.39 -12.52
C ARG A 421 -10.35 10.95 -11.16
N MET A 422 -9.78 12.08 -10.74
CA MET A 422 -10.00 12.63 -9.40
C MET A 422 -11.48 12.94 -9.17
N PRO A 423 -12.05 12.52 -8.02
CA PRO A 423 -13.44 12.84 -7.68
C PRO A 423 -13.66 14.33 -7.47
N SER A 424 -14.88 14.80 -7.72
CA SER A 424 -15.26 16.18 -7.42
C SER A 424 -15.11 16.46 -5.91
N ALA A 425 -14.22 17.40 -5.55
CA ALA A 425 -13.96 17.74 -4.15
C ALA A 425 -15.19 18.36 -3.46
N ARG A 426 -16.06 19.04 -4.21
CA ARG A 426 -17.31 19.62 -3.69
C ARG A 426 -18.28 18.53 -3.21
N ARG A 427 -18.36 17.44 -3.97
CA ARG A 427 -19.39 16.42 -3.77
C ARG A 427 -18.90 15.16 -3.08
N TYR A 428 -17.65 14.81 -3.30
CA TYR A 428 -16.97 13.64 -2.75
C TYR A 428 -15.67 14.06 -2.05
N PRO A 429 -15.73 14.96 -1.05
CA PRO A 429 -14.55 15.59 -0.45
C PRO A 429 -13.53 14.58 0.08
N LYS A 430 -13.99 13.51 0.75
CA LYS A 430 -13.09 12.46 1.25
C LYS A 430 -12.42 11.66 0.14
N ALA A 431 -13.13 11.34 -0.94
CA ALA A 431 -12.54 10.57 -2.05
C ALA A 431 -11.58 11.42 -2.87
N ALA A 432 -11.88 12.71 -3.04
CA ALA A 432 -10.96 13.69 -3.63
C ALA A 432 -9.69 13.84 -2.78
N ALA A 433 -9.82 13.98 -1.46
CA ALA A 433 -8.71 14.03 -0.52
C ALA A 433 -7.82 12.77 -0.58
N GLU A 434 -8.41 11.59 -0.72
CA GLU A 434 -7.67 10.33 -0.92
C GLU A 434 -6.90 10.30 -2.26
N ALA A 435 -7.47 10.86 -3.32
CA ALA A 435 -6.83 10.98 -4.63
C ALA A 435 -5.67 11.98 -4.60
N VAL A 436 -5.85 13.16 -4.00
CA VAL A 436 -4.78 14.16 -3.80
C VAL A 436 -3.64 13.57 -2.97
N ARG A 437 -3.95 12.86 -1.88
CA ARG A 437 -2.92 12.15 -1.10
C ARG A 437 -2.14 11.15 -1.96
N ALA A 438 -2.82 10.34 -2.77
CA ALA A 438 -2.18 9.36 -3.65
C ALA A 438 -1.30 10.05 -4.71
N PHE A 439 -1.79 11.12 -5.33
CA PHE A 439 -1.03 11.96 -6.26
C PHE A 439 0.27 12.47 -5.60
N LEU A 440 0.16 13.09 -4.43
CA LEU A 440 1.31 13.64 -3.71
C LEU A 440 2.29 12.55 -3.27
N MET A 441 1.82 11.38 -2.82
CA MET A 441 2.69 10.24 -2.48
C MET A 441 3.58 9.84 -3.67
N LEU A 442 2.99 9.68 -4.86
CA LEU A 442 3.75 9.31 -6.07
C LEU A 442 4.66 10.44 -6.55
N ARG A 443 4.18 11.70 -6.54
CA ARG A 443 4.99 12.87 -6.95
C ARG A 443 6.18 13.11 -6.03
N PHE A 444 6.02 12.98 -4.72
CA PHE A 444 7.11 13.09 -3.77
C PHE A 444 8.10 11.93 -3.95
N GLY A 445 7.60 10.72 -4.22
CA GLY A 445 8.46 9.59 -4.60
C GLY A 445 9.34 9.89 -5.81
N LEU A 446 8.74 10.40 -6.89
CA LEU A 446 9.42 10.70 -8.16
C LEU A 446 10.41 11.88 -8.05
N HIS A 447 10.18 12.85 -7.17
CA HIS A 447 11.08 14.00 -7.06
C HIS A 447 12.18 13.83 -6.03
N LEU A 448 11.90 13.12 -4.94
CA LEU A 448 12.82 13.05 -3.81
C LEU A 448 13.66 11.76 -3.82
N GLY A 449 13.17 10.70 -4.47
CA GLY A 449 13.82 9.39 -4.46
C GLY A 449 13.99 8.80 -3.06
N LEU A 450 13.28 9.30 -2.05
CA LEU A 450 13.45 8.92 -0.67
C LEU A 450 12.98 7.48 -0.39
N ARG A 451 13.59 6.82 0.60
CA ARG A 451 13.07 5.55 1.11
C ARG A 451 11.70 5.76 1.76
N GLN A 452 10.88 4.70 1.78
CA GLN A 452 9.53 4.76 2.35
C GLN A 452 9.50 5.32 3.78
N LYS A 453 10.50 4.98 4.62
CA LYS A 453 10.58 5.47 6.01
C LYS A 453 10.61 6.99 6.04
N ASN A 454 11.48 7.60 5.24
CA ASN A 454 11.68 9.05 5.19
C ASN A 454 10.45 9.76 4.63
N LEU A 455 9.80 9.22 3.59
CA LEU A 455 8.54 9.76 3.07
C LEU A 455 7.39 9.65 4.07
N ARG A 456 7.25 8.50 4.71
CA ARG A 456 6.18 8.19 5.66
C ARG A 456 6.28 9.04 6.92
N GLN A 457 7.49 9.28 7.41
CA GLN A 457 7.77 10.04 8.63
C GLN A 457 8.03 11.53 8.37
N LEU A 458 8.00 11.97 7.11
CA LEU A 458 8.18 13.37 6.74
C LEU A 458 7.15 14.22 7.48
N ARG A 459 7.60 15.22 8.22
CA ARG A 459 6.77 16.24 8.87
C ARG A 459 6.54 17.41 7.92
N PHE A 460 5.79 18.40 8.35
CA PHE A 460 5.56 19.59 7.56
C PHE A 460 5.44 20.83 8.44
N CYS A 461 5.84 21.95 7.85
CA CYS A 461 5.53 23.29 8.33
C CYS A 461 4.64 23.98 7.30
N VAL A 462 3.57 24.64 7.76
CA VAL A 462 2.74 25.48 6.88
C VAL A 462 3.52 26.74 6.47
N ARG A 463 3.17 27.36 5.34
CA ARG A 463 3.79 28.61 4.91
C ARG A 463 3.65 29.69 5.99
N GLY A 464 4.72 30.45 6.23
CA GLY A 464 4.79 31.44 7.31
C GLY A 464 4.94 30.84 8.72
N GLY A 465 4.93 29.51 8.87
CA GLY A 465 5.17 28.85 10.14
C GLY A 465 6.66 28.78 10.50
N ARG A 466 6.95 28.63 11.79
CA ARG A 466 8.33 28.48 12.28
C ARG A 466 8.84 27.07 12.00
N HIS A 467 9.90 26.96 11.19
CA HIS A 467 10.56 25.69 10.89
C HIS A 467 11.11 25.03 12.16
N SER A 468 11.12 23.70 12.16
CA SER A 468 11.87 22.94 13.16
C SER A 468 13.37 23.17 12.96
N SER A 469 14.13 23.28 14.05
CA SER A 469 15.58 23.36 13.95
C SER A 469 16.18 22.01 13.52
N GLU A 470 17.38 22.03 12.94
CA GLU A 470 18.07 20.80 12.54
C GLU A 470 18.24 19.86 13.73
N LYS A 471 18.64 20.37 14.90
CA LYS A 471 18.79 19.60 16.15
C LYS A 471 17.49 18.90 16.59
N GLN A 472 16.35 19.58 16.45
CA GLN A 472 15.04 18.97 16.74
C GLN A 472 14.75 17.81 15.78
N LEU A 473 15.00 18.00 14.48
CA LEU A 473 14.80 16.97 13.46
C LEU A 473 15.79 15.81 13.60
N GLU A 474 17.03 16.06 14.03
CA GLU A 474 18.03 15.05 14.36
C GLU A 474 17.58 14.18 15.52
N THR A 475 17.03 14.80 16.57
CA THR A 475 16.48 14.10 17.74
C THR A 475 15.32 13.19 17.34
N LEU A 476 14.43 13.69 16.49
CA LEU A 476 13.29 12.93 15.96
C LEU A 476 13.67 11.94 14.84
N LYS A 477 14.89 12.03 14.31
CA LYS A 477 15.38 11.26 13.15
C LYS A 477 14.42 11.28 11.96
N CYS A 478 13.87 12.46 11.65
CA CYS A 478 12.91 12.64 10.55
C CYS A 478 13.16 13.95 9.79
N GLY A 479 12.49 14.11 8.65
CA GLY A 479 12.58 15.32 7.83
C GLY A 479 11.36 16.23 7.97
N GLU A 480 11.43 17.41 7.36
CA GLU A 480 10.34 18.39 7.31
C GLU A 480 10.19 18.97 5.89
N LEU A 481 8.96 19.00 5.39
CA LEU A 481 8.57 19.84 4.25
C LEU A 481 8.33 21.26 4.76
N ARG A 482 9.02 22.25 4.21
CA ARG A 482 8.95 23.63 4.67
C ARG A 482 9.04 24.61 3.51
N TRP A 483 8.55 25.82 3.72
CA TRP A 483 8.63 26.86 2.70
C TRP A 483 9.98 27.57 2.80
N ASN A 484 10.69 27.69 1.68
CA ASN A 484 11.92 28.46 1.61
C ASN A 484 11.60 29.81 0.98
N ASP A 485 11.58 30.87 1.80
CA ASP A 485 11.28 32.23 1.36
C ASP A 485 12.31 32.78 0.36
N LEU A 486 13.59 32.42 0.53
CA LEU A 486 14.67 32.87 -0.36
C LEU A 486 14.51 32.29 -1.77
N SER A 487 14.10 31.03 -1.87
CA SER A 487 13.93 30.33 -3.16
C SER A 487 12.49 30.35 -3.67
N GLY A 488 11.55 30.93 -2.91
CA GLY A 488 10.13 30.98 -3.27
C GLY A 488 9.49 29.60 -3.47
N GLY A 489 9.86 28.60 -2.67
CA GLY A 489 9.43 27.22 -2.94
C GLY A 489 9.42 26.25 -1.78
N TRP A 490 8.73 25.12 -1.99
CA TRP A 490 8.65 24.04 -1.01
C TRP A 490 9.97 23.25 -0.98
N GLU A 491 10.72 23.36 0.12
CA GLU A 491 11.96 22.63 0.38
C GLU A 491 11.67 21.40 1.25
N VAL A 492 12.25 20.26 0.91
CA VAL A 492 12.36 19.11 1.82
C VAL A 492 13.73 19.13 2.47
N PHE A 493 13.75 19.26 3.79
CA PHE A 493 14.95 19.23 4.61
C PHE A 493 14.97 17.97 5.47
N ILE A 494 16.06 17.20 5.41
CA ILE A 494 16.22 15.99 6.22
C ILE A 494 17.65 15.91 6.75
N PRO A 495 17.87 15.86 8.07
CA PRO A 495 19.22 15.72 8.63
C PRO A 495 19.83 14.37 8.23
N ALA A 496 21.15 14.32 8.05
CA ALA A 496 21.86 13.12 7.59
C ALA A 496 21.55 11.90 8.46
N VAL A 497 21.48 12.08 9.79
CA VAL A 497 21.24 11.02 10.79
C VAL A 497 19.90 10.30 10.63
N ALA A 498 18.94 10.88 9.91
CA ALA A 498 17.67 10.23 9.59
C ALA A 498 17.80 9.15 8.50
N PHE A 499 18.90 9.17 7.72
CA PHE A 499 19.16 8.18 6.68
C PHE A 499 19.95 6.98 7.21
N LYS A 500 19.61 5.78 6.72
CA LYS A 500 20.34 4.53 7.03
C LYS A 500 21.83 4.60 6.65
N ASN A 501 22.15 5.37 5.62
CA ASN A 501 23.47 5.55 5.02
C ASN A 501 24.00 6.97 5.27
N ALA A 502 23.68 7.54 6.44
CA ALA A 502 24.19 8.83 6.91
C ALA A 502 25.72 8.97 6.83
N SER A 503 26.44 7.85 6.96
CA SER A 503 27.91 7.78 6.89
C SER A 503 28.46 7.60 5.47
N SER A 504 27.60 7.53 4.45
CA SER A 504 28.06 7.44 3.06
C SER A 504 28.66 8.76 2.57
N SER A 505 29.52 8.67 1.56
CA SER A 505 30.14 9.82 0.89
C SER A 505 29.12 10.85 0.41
N PHE A 506 27.92 10.41 0.00
CA PHE A 506 26.82 11.27 -0.43
C PHE A 506 26.49 12.37 0.59
N PHE A 507 26.35 12.00 1.87
CA PHE A 507 25.96 12.97 2.89
C PHE A 507 27.14 13.79 3.36
N SER A 508 28.32 13.18 3.55
CA SER A 508 29.49 13.89 4.12
C SER A 508 29.11 14.72 5.36
N ARG A 509 28.21 14.19 6.21
CA ARG A 509 27.60 14.83 7.39
C ARG A 509 26.73 16.08 7.14
N LYS A 510 26.38 16.38 5.89
CA LYS A 510 25.45 17.46 5.52
C LYS A 510 24.01 16.96 5.42
N PRO A 511 23.02 17.79 5.75
CA PRO A 511 21.61 17.43 5.57
C PRO A 511 21.25 17.31 4.09
N TYR A 512 20.25 16.49 3.79
CA TYR A 512 19.57 16.49 2.51
C TYR A 512 18.68 17.72 2.39
N ARG A 513 18.83 18.46 1.29
CA ARG A 513 18.01 19.62 0.96
C ARG A 513 17.63 19.52 -0.51
N LEU A 514 16.32 19.51 -0.80
CA LEU A 514 15.84 19.52 -2.18
C LEU A 514 14.62 20.44 -2.29
N LEU A 515 14.72 21.45 -3.15
CA LEU A 515 13.61 22.34 -3.52
C LEU A 515 12.71 21.61 -4.52
N LEU A 516 11.47 21.31 -4.14
CA LEU A 516 10.52 20.64 -5.02
C LEU A 516 10.20 21.54 -6.22
N PRO A 517 10.14 21.00 -7.44
CA PRO A 517 9.82 21.80 -8.60
C PRO A 517 8.32 22.12 -8.64
N ASN A 518 7.95 23.36 -8.96
CA ASN A 518 6.54 23.73 -9.18
C ASN A 518 6.05 23.28 -10.57
N LEU A 519 6.01 21.97 -10.80
CA LEU A 519 5.61 21.37 -12.08
C LEU A 519 4.38 20.49 -11.91
N GLY A 520 3.45 20.58 -12.87
CA GLY A 520 2.23 19.78 -12.88
C GLY A 520 1.34 20.04 -11.67
N ARG A 521 1.18 21.33 -11.31
CA ARG A 521 0.34 21.80 -10.18
C ARG A 521 0.76 21.24 -8.81
N LEU A 522 2.02 20.84 -8.65
CA LEU A 522 2.49 20.22 -7.41
C LEU A 522 2.27 21.12 -6.19
N TYR A 523 2.60 22.42 -6.28
CA TYR A 523 2.44 23.34 -5.15
C TYR A 523 0.98 23.54 -4.78
N GLU A 524 0.12 23.70 -5.78
CA GLU A 524 -1.33 23.81 -5.58
C GLU A 524 -1.88 22.61 -4.81
N PHE A 525 -1.51 21.38 -5.20
CA PHE A 525 -1.97 20.18 -4.50
C PHE A 525 -1.35 20.01 -3.11
N ILE A 526 -0.11 20.47 -2.88
CA ILE A 526 0.46 20.53 -1.52
C ILE A 526 -0.39 21.46 -0.66
N ASP A 527 -0.71 22.65 -1.16
CA ASP A 527 -1.46 23.67 -0.41
C ASP A 527 -2.89 23.20 -0.12
N ILE A 528 -3.60 22.69 -1.14
CA ILE A 528 -4.93 22.07 -0.99
C ILE A 528 -4.89 20.95 0.05
N TYR A 529 -3.85 20.11 -0.01
CA TYR A 529 -3.75 18.98 0.89
C TYR A 529 -3.57 19.41 2.34
N LEU A 530 -2.63 20.33 2.60
CA LEU A 530 -2.32 20.83 3.94
C LEU A 530 -3.48 21.63 4.55
N VAL A 531 -4.15 22.48 3.76
CA VAL A 531 -5.21 23.37 4.24
C VAL A 531 -6.53 22.62 4.45
N ARG A 532 -6.90 21.73 3.53
CA ARG A 532 -8.24 21.13 3.48
C ARG A 532 -8.23 19.62 3.64
N ASP A 533 -7.55 18.90 2.74
CA ASP A 533 -7.76 17.46 2.60
C ASP A 533 -7.26 16.68 3.79
N ARG A 534 -6.16 17.12 4.40
CA ARG A 534 -5.58 16.45 5.56
C ARG A 534 -6.55 16.46 6.75
N GLN A 535 -7.28 17.56 6.97
CA GLN A 535 -8.31 17.64 8.01
C GLN A 535 -9.51 16.72 7.72
N ILE A 536 -9.94 16.65 6.45
CA ILE A 536 -10.99 15.71 6.01
C ILE A 536 -10.58 14.26 6.27
N LEU A 537 -9.32 13.92 6.02
CA LEU A 537 -8.80 12.57 6.23
C LEU A 537 -8.64 12.23 7.71
N LEU A 538 -8.24 13.18 8.55
CA LEU A 538 -8.16 13.00 10.01
C LEU A 538 -9.54 12.81 10.63
N GLY A 539 -10.58 13.49 10.13
CA GLY A 539 -11.96 13.28 10.57
C GLY A 539 -12.15 13.38 12.08
N GLY A 540 -11.40 14.26 12.75
CA GLY A 540 -11.40 14.46 14.21
C GLY A 540 -10.39 13.62 15.00
N ALA A 541 -9.64 12.72 14.36
CA ALA A 541 -8.56 11.99 15.03
C ALA A 541 -7.37 12.93 15.35
N GLU A 542 -6.59 12.57 16.38
CA GLU A 542 -5.39 13.30 16.76
C GLU A 542 -4.39 13.40 15.59
N ASP A 543 -3.83 14.59 15.40
CA ASP A 543 -2.92 14.88 14.30
C ASP A 543 -1.50 14.39 14.62
N PRO A 544 -0.97 13.37 13.92
CA PRO A 544 0.37 12.84 14.16
C PRO A 544 1.50 13.76 13.64
N LYS A 545 1.18 14.90 13.05
CA LYS A 545 2.12 15.89 12.48
C LYS A 545 3.03 15.37 11.35
N THR A 546 2.74 14.19 10.81
CA THR A 546 3.35 13.66 9.57
C THR A 546 2.59 14.15 8.36
N PHE A 547 3.26 14.48 7.26
CA PHE A 547 2.63 15.01 6.05
C PHE A 547 1.52 14.07 5.55
N PHE A 548 1.85 12.78 5.33
CA PHE A 548 0.86 11.78 4.90
C PHE A 548 0.10 11.15 6.07
N VAL A 549 -1.24 11.21 6.03
CA VAL A 549 -2.12 10.59 7.03
C VAL A 549 -3.07 9.57 6.42
N LYS A 550 -3.44 8.57 7.21
CA LYS A 550 -4.50 7.61 6.87
C LYS A 550 -5.85 8.32 6.78
N SER A 551 -6.76 7.72 6.03
CA SER A 551 -8.18 8.05 6.15
C SER A 551 -8.68 7.47 7.47
N ALA A 552 -8.86 8.31 8.49
CA ALA A 552 -9.30 7.90 9.81
C ALA A 552 -10.73 7.30 9.75
N LYS A 553 -10.94 6.32 10.61
CA LYS A 553 -12.24 5.73 10.98
C LYS A 553 -12.54 6.13 12.43
N LEU A 554 -13.80 5.98 12.86
CA LEU A 554 -14.23 6.21 14.24
C LEU A 554 -13.33 5.53 15.30
N THR A 555 -12.80 4.34 14.98
CA THR A 555 -11.92 3.58 15.89
C THR A 555 -10.41 3.90 15.74
N THR A 556 -10.04 4.88 14.92
CA THR A 556 -8.64 5.20 14.63
C THR A 556 -8.04 6.03 15.75
N LYS A 557 -7.22 5.39 16.58
CA LYS A 557 -6.44 6.09 17.63
C LYS A 557 -5.24 6.86 17.07
N ASN A 558 -4.62 6.37 16.00
CA ASN A 558 -3.44 6.99 15.39
C ASN A 558 -3.54 6.98 13.86
N ALA A 559 -3.62 8.17 13.27
CA ALA A 559 -3.74 8.37 11.83
C ALA A 559 -2.38 8.29 11.08
N ALA A 560 -1.25 8.21 11.77
CA ALA A 560 0.06 8.05 11.15
C ALA A 560 0.16 6.71 10.41
N TYR A 561 0.78 6.70 9.22
CA TYR A 561 1.07 5.47 8.51
C TYR A 561 2.10 4.62 9.24
N SER A 562 1.81 3.32 9.41
CA SER A 562 2.83 2.31 9.69
C SER A 562 3.55 1.93 8.40
N GLN A 563 4.64 1.16 8.48
CA GLN A 563 5.33 0.64 7.29
C GLN A 563 4.39 -0.10 6.35
N VAL A 564 3.64 -1.06 6.88
CA VAL A 564 2.66 -1.85 6.12
C VAL A 564 1.55 -0.96 5.58
N GLY A 565 1.02 -0.05 6.40
CA GLY A 565 -0.05 0.85 5.97
C GLY A 565 0.36 1.80 4.84
N PHE A 566 1.60 2.32 4.87
CA PHE A 566 2.11 3.17 3.80
C PHE A 566 2.34 2.38 2.51
N TYR A 567 2.90 1.16 2.63
CA TYR A 567 3.07 0.25 1.50
C TYR A 567 1.73 -0.09 0.85
N ASP A 568 0.72 -0.43 1.65
CA ASP A 568 -0.63 -0.78 1.16
C ASP A 568 -1.31 0.42 0.50
N ALA A 569 -1.17 1.62 1.06
CA ALA A 569 -1.70 2.84 0.46
C ALA A 569 -1.07 3.13 -0.91
N TRP A 570 0.25 2.95 -1.02
CA TRP A 570 0.97 3.05 -2.29
C TRP A 570 0.48 2.02 -3.30
N ARG A 571 0.47 0.74 -2.90
CA ARG A 571 0.02 -0.37 -3.73
C ARG A 571 -1.41 -0.16 -4.21
N LEU A 572 -2.30 0.35 -3.34
CA LEU A 572 -3.67 0.67 -3.71
C LEU A 572 -3.76 1.77 -4.76
N ALA A 573 -2.90 2.80 -4.69
CA ALA A 573 -2.81 3.82 -5.73
C ALA A 573 -2.40 3.22 -7.07
N ILE A 574 -1.40 2.32 -7.08
CA ILE A 574 -0.97 1.61 -8.29
C ILE A 574 -2.07 0.70 -8.84
N GLN A 575 -2.75 -0.07 -7.97
CA GLN A 575 -3.86 -0.92 -8.38
C GLN A 575 -4.99 -0.13 -9.04
N ARG A 576 -5.32 1.05 -8.48
CA ARG A 576 -6.42 1.90 -8.97
C ARG A 576 -6.09 2.67 -10.24
N TYR A 577 -4.89 3.23 -10.34
CA TYR A 577 -4.55 4.21 -11.38
C TYR A 577 -3.34 3.80 -12.23
N GLY A 578 -2.47 2.93 -11.72
CA GLY A 578 -1.28 2.52 -12.44
C GLY A 578 -1.55 1.43 -13.47
N ILE A 579 -2.23 0.36 -13.06
CA ILE A 579 -2.43 -0.84 -13.88
C ILE A 579 -3.54 -0.59 -14.91
N TYR A 580 -3.19 -0.63 -16.20
CA TYR A 580 -4.19 -0.56 -17.26
C TYR A 580 -5.10 -1.80 -17.25
N ASN A 581 -6.39 -1.56 -17.16
CA ASN A 581 -7.44 -2.56 -17.16
C ASN A 581 -8.20 -2.54 -18.50
N PRO A 582 -8.00 -3.56 -19.37
CA PRO A 582 -8.56 -3.57 -20.72
C PRO A 582 -10.09 -3.63 -20.73
N TYR A 583 -10.71 -4.20 -19.71
CA TYR A 583 -12.18 -4.30 -19.61
C TYR A 583 -12.85 -2.99 -19.26
N THR A 584 -12.12 -2.05 -18.66
CA THR A 584 -12.65 -0.75 -18.22
C THR A 584 -12.07 0.44 -18.97
N GLY A 585 -10.97 0.26 -19.71
CA GLY A 585 -10.21 1.34 -20.34
C GLY A 585 -9.60 2.34 -19.34
N ARG A 586 -9.35 1.90 -18.10
CA ARG A 586 -8.81 2.73 -17.01
C ARG A 586 -7.42 2.27 -16.59
N GLY A 587 -6.67 3.16 -15.97
CA GLY A 587 -5.29 2.91 -15.54
C GLY A 587 -4.28 3.32 -16.61
N ALA A 588 -3.05 3.61 -16.19
CA ALA A 588 -2.09 4.30 -17.04
C ALA A 588 -1.21 3.39 -17.92
N ILE A 589 -0.78 2.23 -17.40
CA ILE A 589 0.34 1.48 -17.99
C ILE A 589 -0.05 0.01 -18.20
N LYS A 590 0.11 -0.47 -19.44
CA LYS A 590 -0.12 -1.87 -19.82
C LYS A 590 0.98 -2.78 -19.25
N GLY A 591 0.59 -3.95 -18.75
CA GLY A 591 1.52 -4.93 -18.17
C GLY A 591 2.07 -4.58 -16.79
N LEU A 592 1.75 -3.40 -16.24
CA LEU A 592 2.19 -3.02 -14.89
C LEU A 592 1.58 -3.94 -13.84
N LEU A 593 2.37 -4.35 -12.85
CA LEU A 593 1.87 -5.14 -11.71
C LEU A 593 1.89 -4.32 -10.42
N PRO A 594 1.08 -4.70 -9.40
CA PRO A 594 1.00 -3.95 -8.15
C PRO A 594 2.37 -3.90 -7.46
N HIS A 595 2.82 -2.74 -6.99
CA HIS A 595 4.14 -2.61 -6.38
C HIS A 595 4.14 -1.53 -5.29
N GLY A 596 5.24 -1.44 -4.54
CA GLY A 596 5.37 -0.54 -3.40
C GLY A 596 6.30 0.65 -3.64
N PRO A 597 6.49 1.52 -2.64
CA PRO A 597 7.27 2.76 -2.75
C PRO A 597 8.73 2.56 -3.16
N HIS A 598 9.36 1.44 -2.79
CA HIS A 598 10.76 1.20 -3.14
C HIS A 598 10.99 1.16 -4.65
N ASN A 599 10.01 0.65 -5.41
CA ASN A 599 10.12 0.52 -6.85
C ASN A 599 10.18 1.87 -7.58
N VAL A 600 9.74 2.98 -6.97
CA VAL A 600 9.94 4.31 -7.56
C VAL A 600 11.40 4.76 -7.51
N ARG A 601 12.16 4.30 -6.52
CA ARG A 601 13.61 4.52 -6.51
C ARG A 601 14.29 3.79 -7.66
N ASP A 602 13.84 2.58 -7.97
CA ASP A 602 14.34 1.82 -9.12
C ASP A 602 14.09 2.57 -10.43
N VAL A 603 12.89 3.15 -10.58
CA VAL A 603 12.51 3.98 -11.73
C VAL A 603 13.41 5.20 -11.86
N LEU A 604 13.68 5.90 -10.76
CA LEU A 604 14.55 7.08 -10.77
C LEU A 604 15.99 6.76 -11.11
N ALA A 605 16.57 5.77 -10.42
CA ALA A 605 17.94 5.33 -10.68
C ALA A 605 18.10 4.89 -12.13
N THR A 606 17.16 4.08 -12.65
CA THR A 606 17.18 3.62 -14.04
C THR A 606 16.99 4.76 -15.03
N HIS A 607 16.08 5.70 -14.77
CA HIS A 607 15.87 6.84 -15.66
C HIS A 607 17.11 7.72 -15.77
N VAL A 608 17.70 8.10 -14.64
CA VAL A 608 18.94 8.89 -14.63
C VAL A 608 20.06 8.11 -15.31
N LEU A 609 20.22 6.82 -15.00
CA LEU A 609 21.24 5.98 -15.62
C LEU A 609 21.08 5.89 -17.14
N LYS A 610 19.86 5.72 -17.65
CA LYS A 610 19.59 5.70 -19.10
C LYS A 610 19.86 7.04 -19.77
N LYS A 611 19.60 8.16 -19.08
CA LYS A 611 19.76 9.51 -19.63
C LYS A 611 21.18 10.05 -19.56
N THR A 612 21.94 9.67 -18.54
CA THR A 612 23.25 10.28 -18.26
C THR A 612 24.40 9.29 -18.37
N GLY A 613 24.12 7.98 -18.35
CA GLY A 613 25.16 6.94 -18.30
C GLY A 613 25.98 6.96 -17.00
N SER A 614 25.62 7.78 -16.00
CA SER A 614 26.41 7.95 -14.79
C SER A 614 25.79 7.23 -13.60
N TYR A 615 26.51 6.23 -13.08
CA TYR A 615 26.15 5.55 -11.84
C TYR A 615 26.15 6.50 -10.63
N GLU A 616 27.01 7.52 -10.65
CA GLU A 616 27.09 8.52 -9.59
C GLU A 616 25.85 9.41 -9.55
N GLN A 617 25.45 9.97 -10.68
CA GLN A 617 24.23 10.78 -10.76
C GLN A 617 22.99 9.96 -10.44
N ALA A 618 22.92 8.71 -10.89
CA ALA A 618 21.86 7.78 -10.51
C ALA A 618 21.86 7.49 -9.00
N GLY A 619 23.03 7.37 -8.38
CA GLY A 619 23.20 7.26 -6.93
C GLY A 619 22.66 8.47 -6.18
N TYR A 620 22.95 9.68 -6.67
CA TYR A 620 22.44 10.93 -6.09
C TYR A 620 20.91 11.03 -6.11
N ALA A 621 20.28 10.59 -7.20
CA ALA A 621 18.83 10.58 -7.33
C ALA A 621 18.12 9.71 -6.28
N ILE A 622 18.82 8.72 -5.70
CA ILE A 622 18.27 7.84 -4.67
C ILE A 622 19.07 7.86 -3.36
N GLN A 623 20.02 8.78 -3.18
CA GLN A 623 20.88 8.88 -2.00
C GLN A 623 21.56 7.52 -1.66
N ASP A 624 22.15 6.90 -2.67
CA ASP A 624 22.89 5.63 -2.56
C ASP A 624 24.27 5.73 -3.21
N SER A 625 25.13 4.73 -2.98
CA SER A 625 26.49 4.75 -3.54
C SER A 625 26.51 4.27 -5.00
N PRO A 626 27.45 4.79 -5.83
CA PRO A 626 27.55 4.38 -7.24
C PRO A 626 27.75 2.87 -7.42
N GLU A 627 28.49 2.22 -6.51
CA GLU A 627 28.77 0.78 -6.55
C GLU A 627 27.50 -0.04 -6.35
N ILE A 628 26.62 0.40 -5.44
CA ILE A 628 25.32 -0.22 -5.24
C ILE A 628 24.45 -0.05 -6.48
N VAL A 629 24.47 1.11 -7.12
CA VAL A 629 23.71 1.35 -8.35
C VAL A 629 24.22 0.46 -9.48
N ALA A 630 25.53 0.39 -9.71
CA ALA A 630 26.12 -0.46 -10.74
C ALA A 630 25.72 -1.93 -10.57
N LYS A 631 25.77 -2.43 -9.33
CA LYS A 631 25.39 -3.81 -9.01
C LYS A 631 23.91 -4.11 -9.30
N HIS A 632 22.99 -3.18 -9.03
CA HIS A 632 21.55 -3.45 -9.11
C HIS A 632 20.92 -3.04 -10.43
N TYR A 633 21.39 -1.95 -11.07
CA TYR A 633 20.76 -1.36 -12.25
C TYR A 633 21.61 -1.43 -13.51
N GLY A 634 22.85 -1.94 -13.43
CA GLY A 634 23.75 -2.05 -14.59
C GLY A 634 23.15 -2.80 -15.79
N ARG A 635 22.18 -3.69 -15.56
CA ARG A 635 21.46 -4.39 -16.64
C ARG A 635 20.58 -3.49 -17.51
N PHE A 636 20.21 -2.31 -17.04
CA PHE A 636 19.41 -1.33 -17.78
C PHE A 636 20.26 -0.23 -18.42
N PHE A 637 21.59 -0.38 -18.37
CA PHE A 637 22.52 0.53 -19.00
C PHE A 637 22.39 0.45 -20.53
N PRO A 638 22.38 1.58 -21.25
CA PRO A 638 22.36 1.58 -22.71
C PRO A 638 23.52 0.76 -23.28
N HIS A 639 23.25 -0.13 -24.24
CA HIS A 639 24.26 -1.07 -24.75
C HIS A 639 25.41 -0.36 -25.49
N ASP A 640 25.16 0.84 -26.02
CA ASP A 640 26.15 1.62 -26.74
C ASP A 640 26.81 2.69 -25.85
N LYS A 641 27.77 2.25 -25.03
CA LYS A 641 28.58 3.13 -24.17
C LYS A 641 29.36 4.16 -24.98
N SER A 642 29.76 3.78 -26.19
CA SER A 642 30.57 4.57 -27.10
C SER A 642 29.78 5.72 -27.71
N ALA A 643 28.51 5.49 -28.08
CA ALA A 643 27.63 6.54 -28.58
C ALA A 643 27.34 7.63 -27.53
N LEU A 644 27.15 7.27 -26.25
CA LEU A 644 26.98 8.26 -25.17
C LEU A 644 28.24 9.11 -24.97
N ALA A 645 29.42 8.48 -25.00
CA ALA A 645 30.68 9.19 -24.94
C ALA A 645 30.87 10.10 -26.17
N ALA A 646 30.51 9.64 -27.36
CA ALA A 646 30.60 10.42 -28.59
C ALA A 646 29.72 11.68 -28.55
N VAL A 647 28.50 11.63 -27.99
CA VAL A 647 27.67 12.84 -27.83
C VAL A 647 28.34 13.89 -26.95
N VAL A 648 28.95 13.48 -25.83
CA VAL A 648 29.68 14.39 -24.93
C VAL A 648 30.94 14.93 -25.59
N LEU A 649 31.67 14.09 -26.32
CA LEU A 649 32.86 14.51 -27.06
C LEU A 649 32.48 15.49 -28.19
N ASN A 650 31.38 15.24 -28.91
CA ASN A 650 30.88 16.08 -29.99
C ASN A 650 30.49 17.49 -29.52
N GLN A 651 29.97 17.64 -28.30
CA GLN A 651 29.67 18.96 -27.71
C GLN A 651 30.92 19.87 -27.61
N ALA A 652 32.11 19.30 -27.45
CA ALA A 652 33.36 20.07 -27.43
C ALA A 652 33.77 20.61 -28.82
N TRP A 653 33.17 20.10 -29.89
CA TRP A 653 33.40 20.58 -31.26
C TRP A 653 32.30 21.54 -31.75
N GLU A 654 31.23 21.74 -30.97
CA GLU A 654 30.13 22.68 -31.27
C GLU A 654 30.38 24.09 -30.69
N THR A 655 31.41 24.24 -29.86
CA THR A 655 32.00 25.51 -29.42
C THR A 655 33.20 25.88 -30.27
#